data_AF-A0A7W9SYT7-F1
#
_entry.id   AF-A0A7W9SYT7-F1
#
_cell.length_a   1.000
_cell.length_b   1.000
_cell.length_c   1.000
_cell.angle_alpha   90.00
_cell.angle_beta   90.00
_cell.angle_gamma   90.00
#
_symmetry.space_group_name_H-M   'P 1'
#
loop_
_entity.id
_entity.type
_entity.pdbx_description
1 polymer ?
#
loop_
_entity_poly.entity_id
_entity_poly.type
_entity_poly.pdbx_seq_one_letter_code
_entity_poly.pdbx_strand_id
1 'polypeptide(L)'
;MNKNSLLSFVLFWLLASSAFAQTGSWSPAGITATYPRTLLTPAAVPGGREFLAAPQNQTLYASLYTSIFAGPANGNATADERRGRATFAKNTAFVLLMDRKPIGASLIPLPGPERALYQQQAVGALESLNPAVEAFASFSGTTYTEWQWRSKELIDYLIAYDLLRGAGVTEAELQVGKTKLQQFAGNLYRESNRPFLGVYFFRQVKNNHTLMTAAALGMAAVVLNDATSPDVNQQPINWINTGLFHLDNVLWEDAQRQSDPTAVAGYAEGPYYFKYAFLNCLPFFRALGNFAPDISFSCTYNGTTRRIRNPYFDPRYDQLYEWITAILMPDGRFPALEDSYVDMAMPELALTGKSRYAVPLHLRRLSGGQLNSLNAQLRDATVDMRAAYLAAQVTPTPRSRPTLTHLPHSGNLILQAGPDSVATYLHLYGKSGAVQTNSGGHNQADATSFILHAQGQLLALDAGYLSYSRRAEVGQAANHNMVLVDGAGPALGNAGAANEPNAILPRAFEAGGLAFGEARTTCQNASVTRKALFVRGRYYLLADFVQSAGPRRYTWQLHGYGLAGGTAQTGLFHNSLAQQEGSWEKNGARLTAHVATPGTAATYRTATGVHELAYNSTENHTTLLVEQTGAAQTQFLAALYPGPATAPPAQIVSTSTAATAGLTTTADGFRDVAFTQTDTILTTSPGPDRSISSDALLTFLSVDQAGNPVQAFLDEGTELRYGSEVVLQSSRRATISWQHMTENQFDIYVSRPTTLALRMPSATVAATGPGVAHSSYDAATGLLTIELTKASSVAVQSIGRPLPVVLTFFTARRQATSTELSWQTAAELQNRGFTVQRSQDAGRTFQNIGFVPGQGTSAQATTYRFTDKAAPTTAVQYRLQQHDQDGTAHYSSVVQVAAAVAAATLTVAPVPAHDFLTVSYPDPQQQIELQVLDRNGRVVMREQFQQQTRLDVQRLAPGLYYLRALSPTGQLVTTPVKVLIER
;
A
#
# COMPACT_ATOMS: atom_id res chain seq x y z
N MET A 1 17.10 -60.35 32.50
CA MET A 1 17.10 -59.90 31.09
C MET A 1 18.20 -60.63 30.35
N ASN A 2 17.87 -61.29 29.24
CA ASN A 2 18.71 -62.28 28.57
C ASN A 2 19.75 -61.61 27.65
N LYS A 3 20.98 -62.11 27.53
CA LYS A 3 22.04 -61.48 26.70
C LYS A 3 21.63 -61.30 25.23
N ASN A 4 20.70 -62.12 24.73
CA ASN A 4 20.14 -61.98 23.38
C ASN A 4 19.16 -60.81 23.21
N SER A 5 18.55 -60.30 24.31
CA SER A 5 17.71 -59.10 24.23
C SER A 5 18.54 -57.82 24.20
N LEU A 6 19.73 -57.80 24.80
CA LEU A 6 20.67 -56.67 24.68
C LEU A 6 21.29 -56.60 23.28
N LEU A 7 21.66 -57.74 22.69
CA LEU A 7 22.18 -57.77 21.32
C LEU A 7 21.12 -57.34 20.30
N SER A 8 19.86 -57.75 20.49
CA SER A 8 18.75 -57.33 19.65
C SER A 8 18.40 -55.85 19.86
N PHE A 9 18.49 -55.32 21.08
CA PHE A 9 18.33 -53.89 21.35
C PHE A 9 19.44 -53.04 20.70
N VAL A 10 20.69 -53.51 20.74
CA VAL A 10 21.84 -52.83 20.13
C VAL A 10 21.80 -52.92 18.59
N LEU A 11 21.36 -54.05 18.01
CA LEU A 11 21.18 -54.18 16.56
C LEU A 11 20.00 -53.33 16.04
N PHE A 12 18.90 -53.22 16.80
CA PHE A 12 17.76 -52.38 16.44
C PHE A 12 18.11 -50.87 16.49
N TRP A 13 19.02 -50.47 17.39
CA TRP A 13 19.57 -49.12 17.44
C TRP A 13 20.65 -48.83 16.38
N LEU A 14 21.36 -49.86 15.90
CA LEU A 14 22.31 -49.74 14.78
C LEU A 14 21.63 -49.74 13.40
N LEU A 15 20.40 -50.24 13.29
CA LEU A 15 19.62 -50.32 12.03
C LEU A 15 18.46 -49.32 11.95
N ALA A 16 18.19 -48.54 12.99
CA ALA A 16 17.19 -47.48 12.95
C ALA A 16 17.82 -46.17 12.43
N SER A 17 17.38 -45.76 11.24
CA SER A 17 17.62 -44.47 10.57
C SER A 17 18.89 -44.30 9.74
N SER A 18 19.15 -45.23 8.80
CA SER A 18 19.57 -44.75 7.48
C SER A 18 18.32 -44.22 6.77
N ALA A 19 18.11 -42.90 6.78
CA ALA A 19 17.24 -42.29 5.78
C ALA A 19 17.67 -42.86 4.42
N PHE A 20 16.74 -43.38 3.61
CA PHE A 20 17.03 -44.04 2.34
C PHE A 20 17.76 -43.07 1.39
N ALA A 21 19.09 -43.00 1.52
CA ALA A 21 19.95 -42.14 0.74
C ALA A 21 19.95 -42.70 -0.68
N GLN A 22 19.55 -41.85 -1.63
CA GLN A 22 19.53 -42.19 -3.04
C GLN A 22 20.94 -42.09 -3.62
N THR A 23 21.18 -42.77 -4.73
CA THR A 23 22.44 -42.68 -5.48
C THR A 23 22.19 -41.94 -6.79
N GLY A 24 23.13 -41.07 -7.18
CA GLY A 24 23.12 -40.44 -8.50
C GLY A 24 23.22 -38.91 -8.49
N SER A 25 23.55 -38.40 -9.68
CA SER A 25 23.47 -36.99 -10.05
C SER A 25 22.04 -36.46 -9.92
N TRP A 26 21.89 -35.14 -9.83
CA TRP A 26 20.61 -34.47 -9.94
C TRP A 26 20.52 -33.69 -11.25
N SER A 27 19.63 -34.12 -12.14
CA SER A 27 19.44 -33.50 -13.46
C SER A 27 17.94 -33.49 -13.79
N PRO A 28 17.16 -32.55 -13.23
CA PRO A 28 15.75 -32.44 -13.56
C PRO A 28 15.55 -32.04 -15.03
N ALA A 29 14.34 -32.26 -15.56
CA ALA A 29 14.04 -31.92 -16.94
C ALA A 29 14.15 -30.40 -17.19
N GLY A 30 14.72 -30.02 -18.33
CA GLY A 30 14.78 -28.62 -18.77
C GLY A 30 15.89 -27.78 -18.13
N ILE A 31 16.89 -28.40 -17.51
CA ILE A 31 17.99 -27.65 -16.87
C ILE A 31 18.88 -26.91 -17.88
N THR A 32 19.47 -25.82 -17.38
CA THR A 32 20.58 -25.12 -18.04
C THR A 32 21.89 -25.50 -17.36
N ALA A 33 22.65 -26.42 -17.98
CA ALA A 33 23.91 -26.93 -17.43
C ALA A 33 25.13 -26.02 -17.67
N THR A 34 24.97 -24.92 -18.41
CA THR A 34 26.07 -24.01 -18.76
C THR A 34 26.46 -23.11 -17.59
N TYR A 35 27.75 -22.85 -17.43
CA TYR A 35 28.30 -21.94 -16.44
C TYR A 35 28.52 -20.52 -17.02
N PRO A 36 28.37 -19.44 -16.21
CA PRO A 36 27.91 -19.46 -14.82
C PRO A 36 26.39 -19.68 -14.73
N ARG A 37 25.91 -20.17 -13.59
CA ARG A 37 24.48 -20.41 -13.34
C ARG A 37 24.05 -20.11 -11.90
N THR A 38 24.95 -19.63 -11.05
CA THR A 38 24.60 -19.21 -9.69
C THR A 38 24.01 -17.80 -9.68
N LEU A 39 24.84 -16.76 -9.66
CA LEU A 39 24.39 -15.37 -9.60
C LEU A 39 23.91 -14.85 -10.96
N LEU A 40 24.57 -15.29 -12.03
CA LEU A 40 24.37 -14.87 -13.42
C LEU A 40 24.27 -16.10 -14.32
N THR A 41 23.57 -15.94 -15.45
CA THR A 41 23.66 -16.83 -16.60
C THR A 41 24.69 -16.31 -17.60
N PRO A 42 25.18 -17.10 -18.58
CA PRO A 42 26.11 -16.60 -19.60
C PRO A 42 25.55 -15.38 -20.36
N ALA A 43 24.24 -15.42 -20.66
CA ALA A 43 23.54 -14.33 -21.36
C ALA A 43 23.42 -13.05 -20.52
N ALA A 44 23.47 -13.16 -19.18
CA ALA A 44 23.35 -12.01 -18.28
C ALA A 44 24.69 -11.31 -18.01
N VAL A 45 25.84 -11.91 -18.36
CA VAL A 45 27.17 -11.34 -18.08
C VAL A 45 27.40 -9.99 -18.78
N PRO A 46 27.05 -9.79 -20.07
CA PRO A 46 27.21 -8.48 -20.72
C PRO A 46 26.42 -7.37 -20.02
N GLY A 47 25.14 -7.59 -19.72
CA GLY A 47 24.31 -6.64 -18.98
C GLY A 47 24.83 -6.37 -17.57
N GLY A 48 25.43 -7.38 -16.91
CA GLY A 48 26.12 -7.21 -15.64
C GLY A 48 27.26 -6.19 -15.73
N ARG A 49 28.10 -6.27 -16.78
CA ARG A 49 29.21 -5.32 -17.01
C ARG A 49 28.70 -3.90 -17.27
N GLU A 50 27.58 -3.75 -17.98
CA GLU A 50 26.93 -2.46 -18.21
C GLU A 50 26.35 -1.90 -16.90
N PHE A 51 25.73 -2.75 -16.07
CA PHE A 51 25.19 -2.36 -14.78
C PHE A 51 26.27 -1.83 -13.82
N LEU A 52 27.50 -2.38 -13.87
CA LEU A 52 28.64 -1.87 -13.10
C LEU A 52 29.04 -0.44 -13.47
N ALA A 53 28.78 0.02 -14.71
CA ALA A 53 29.22 1.32 -15.20
C ALA A 53 28.39 2.49 -14.64
N ALA A 54 27.21 2.22 -14.06
CA ALA A 54 26.43 3.25 -13.39
C ALA A 54 27.20 3.78 -12.15
N PRO A 55 27.26 5.10 -11.88
CA PRO A 55 28.14 5.68 -10.85
C PRO A 55 28.01 5.06 -9.45
N GLN A 56 26.78 4.77 -9.02
CA GLN A 56 26.50 4.17 -7.71
C GLN A 56 27.03 2.72 -7.64
N ASN A 57 26.81 1.94 -8.71
CA ASN A 57 27.26 0.56 -8.81
C ASN A 57 28.78 0.48 -8.98
N GLN A 58 29.38 1.46 -9.66
CA GLN A 58 30.83 1.54 -9.83
C GLN A 58 31.54 1.75 -8.49
N THR A 59 31.00 2.61 -7.63
CA THR A 59 31.56 2.82 -6.28
C THR A 59 31.49 1.54 -5.46
N LEU A 60 30.35 0.84 -5.52
CA LEU A 60 30.20 -0.46 -4.86
C LEU A 60 31.17 -1.50 -5.42
N TYR A 61 31.29 -1.60 -6.74
CA TYR A 61 32.22 -2.50 -7.42
C TYR A 61 33.68 -2.18 -7.11
N ALA A 62 34.07 -0.91 -7.08
CA ALA A 62 35.41 -0.50 -6.70
C ALA A 62 35.76 -0.94 -5.27
N SER A 63 34.81 -0.81 -4.33
CA SER A 63 35.00 -1.33 -2.97
C SER A 63 35.15 -2.85 -2.93
N LEU A 64 34.44 -3.58 -3.79
CA LEU A 64 34.57 -5.04 -3.93
C LEU A 64 35.92 -5.40 -4.54
N TYR A 65 36.33 -4.72 -5.60
CA TYR A 65 37.62 -4.92 -6.26
C TYR A 65 38.78 -4.72 -5.27
N THR A 66 38.77 -3.64 -4.47
CA THR A 66 39.81 -3.41 -3.45
C THR A 66 39.85 -4.52 -2.39
N SER A 67 38.72 -5.19 -2.11
CA SER A 67 38.69 -6.25 -1.08
C SER A 67 39.46 -7.51 -1.45
N ILE A 68 39.85 -7.69 -2.73
CA ILE A 68 40.61 -8.87 -3.16
C ILE A 68 42.14 -8.66 -3.09
N PHE A 69 42.63 -7.44 -2.79
CA PHE A 69 44.06 -7.16 -2.85
C PHE A 69 44.87 -7.86 -1.75
N ALA A 70 44.25 -8.11 -0.59
CA ALA A 70 44.90 -8.77 0.52
C ALA A 70 45.16 -10.26 0.28
N GLY A 71 44.60 -10.85 -0.79
CA GLY A 71 44.60 -12.29 -0.98
C GLY A 71 43.67 -13.02 0.00
N PRO A 72 43.65 -14.36 -0.02
CA PRO A 72 42.88 -15.15 0.95
C PRO A 72 43.50 -14.99 2.35
N ALA A 73 42.65 -14.96 3.39
CA ALA A 73 43.13 -14.93 4.78
C ALA A 73 44.06 -16.11 5.09
N ASN A 74 45.16 -15.89 5.82
CA ASN A 74 46.21 -16.89 6.04
C ASN A 74 45.74 -18.12 6.83
N GLY A 75 44.91 -17.93 7.87
CA GLY A 75 44.34 -19.02 8.67
C GLY A 75 43.15 -19.71 8.01
N ASN A 76 42.77 -20.88 8.50
CA ASN A 76 41.67 -21.72 7.97
C ASN A 76 41.01 -22.59 9.07
N ALA A 77 41.19 -22.18 10.34
CA ALA A 77 40.81 -22.94 11.52
C ALA A 77 39.59 -22.36 12.23
N THR A 78 39.47 -21.03 12.29
CA THR A 78 38.32 -20.36 12.91
C THR A 78 37.21 -20.08 11.91
N ALA A 79 35.99 -19.83 12.37
CA ALA A 79 34.88 -19.51 11.48
C ALA A 79 35.12 -18.20 10.69
N ASP A 80 35.69 -17.17 11.33
CA ASP A 80 36.05 -15.91 10.67
C ASP A 80 37.07 -16.11 9.55
N GLU A 81 38.13 -16.85 9.82
CA GLU A 81 39.18 -17.15 8.83
C GLU A 81 38.59 -17.83 7.60
N ARG A 82 37.80 -18.89 7.82
CA ARG A 82 37.19 -19.66 6.72
C ARG A 82 36.20 -18.83 5.91
N ARG A 83 35.34 -18.04 6.57
CA ARG A 83 34.41 -17.11 5.88
C ARG A 83 35.15 -16.05 5.08
N GLY A 84 36.25 -15.51 5.61
CA GLY A 84 37.10 -14.55 4.92
C GLY A 84 37.70 -15.14 3.63
N ARG A 85 38.19 -16.39 3.67
CA ARG A 85 38.69 -17.10 2.49
C ARG A 85 37.60 -17.38 1.46
N ALA A 86 36.42 -17.82 1.87
CA ALA A 86 35.30 -18.08 0.97
C ALA A 86 34.79 -16.79 0.30
N THR A 87 34.67 -15.72 1.09
CA THR A 87 34.31 -14.38 0.58
C THR A 87 35.33 -13.88 -0.43
N PHE A 88 36.62 -14.02 -0.14
CA PHE A 88 37.70 -13.71 -1.07
C PHE A 88 37.54 -14.50 -2.37
N ALA A 89 37.37 -15.83 -2.31
CA ALA A 89 37.23 -16.68 -3.49
C ALA A 89 36.06 -16.24 -4.37
N LYS A 90 34.89 -15.97 -3.78
CA LYS A 90 33.70 -15.48 -4.48
C LYS A 90 33.94 -14.12 -5.14
N ASN A 91 34.46 -13.14 -4.39
CA ASN A 91 34.66 -11.78 -4.90
C ASN A 91 35.70 -11.77 -6.02
N THR A 92 36.78 -12.54 -5.88
CA THR A 92 37.82 -12.69 -6.91
C THR A 92 37.26 -13.37 -8.16
N ALA A 93 36.47 -14.43 -8.02
CA ALA A 93 35.80 -15.09 -9.14
C ALA A 93 34.81 -14.16 -9.86
N PHE A 94 34.07 -13.32 -9.12
CA PHE A 94 33.19 -12.31 -9.70
C PHE A 94 33.98 -11.27 -10.52
N VAL A 95 35.11 -10.77 -10.02
CA VAL A 95 36.00 -9.85 -10.76
C VAL A 95 36.52 -10.50 -12.06
N LEU A 96 36.93 -11.77 -12.00
CA LEU A 96 37.39 -12.53 -13.18
C LEU A 96 36.30 -12.70 -14.24
N LEU A 97 35.06 -12.95 -13.81
CA LEU A 97 33.90 -13.07 -14.71
C LEU A 97 33.54 -11.72 -15.34
N MET A 98 33.50 -10.66 -14.53
CA MET A 98 33.20 -9.31 -15.00
C MET A 98 34.29 -8.79 -15.93
N ASP A 99 35.55 -9.20 -15.73
CA ASP A 99 36.69 -8.82 -16.57
C ASP A 99 36.84 -7.28 -16.66
N ARG A 100 36.61 -6.59 -15.54
CA ARG A 100 36.66 -5.13 -15.44
C ARG A 100 37.49 -4.68 -14.25
N LYS A 101 38.41 -3.75 -14.48
CA LYS A 101 39.19 -3.05 -13.46
C LYS A 101 38.73 -1.60 -13.33
N PRO A 102 38.40 -1.13 -12.10
CA PRO A 102 38.08 0.27 -11.86
C PRO A 102 39.34 1.16 -11.91
N ILE A 103 39.27 2.27 -12.63
CA ILE A 103 40.28 3.33 -12.67
C ILE A 103 39.56 4.69 -12.60
N GLY A 104 39.64 5.34 -11.45
CA GLY A 104 38.85 6.55 -11.18
C GLY A 104 37.36 6.29 -11.38
N ALA A 105 36.71 7.08 -12.24
CA ALA A 105 35.31 6.92 -12.62
C ALA A 105 35.09 6.05 -13.87
N SER A 106 36.09 5.28 -14.31
CA SER A 106 36.01 4.42 -15.50
C SER A 106 36.24 2.94 -15.17
N LEU A 107 35.76 2.05 -16.05
CA LEU A 107 36.06 0.61 -16.02
C LEU A 107 36.84 0.25 -17.28
N ILE A 108 38.03 -0.35 -17.12
CA ILE A 108 38.83 -0.89 -18.23
C ILE A 108 38.82 -2.43 -18.20
N PRO A 109 39.19 -3.13 -19.29
CA PRO A 109 39.43 -4.58 -19.24
C PRO A 109 40.45 -4.97 -18.16
N LEU A 110 40.28 -6.14 -17.54
CA LEU A 110 41.20 -6.63 -16.52
C LEU A 110 42.56 -6.99 -17.17
N PRO A 111 43.70 -6.43 -16.71
CA PRO A 111 44.99 -6.73 -17.31
C PRO A 111 45.38 -8.21 -17.19
N GLY A 112 46.01 -8.76 -18.24
CA GLY A 112 46.40 -10.19 -18.29
C GLY A 112 47.17 -10.71 -17.06
N PRO A 113 48.23 -10.00 -16.57
CA PRO A 113 48.94 -10.41 -15.37
C PRO A 113 48.09 -10.41 -14.10
N GLU A 114 47.20 -9.42 -13.94
CA GLU A 114 46.26 -9.36 -12.81
C GLU A 114 45.23 -10.49 -12.91
N ARG A 115 44.69 -10.75 -14.10
CA ARG A 115 43.77 -11.87 -14.36
C ARG A 115 44.40 -13.21 -13.99
N ALA A 116 45.65 -13.47 -14.40
CA ALA A 116 46.36 -14.70 -14.09
C ALA A 116 46.60 -14.87 -12.58
N LEU A 117 47.03 -13.81 -11.90
CA LEU A 117 47.24 -13.79 -10.45
C LEU A 117 45.94 -14.10 -9.69
N TYR A 118 44.86 -13.40 -10.03
CA TYR A 118 43.57 -13.56 -9.36
C TYR A 118 42.96 -14.94 -9.62
N GLN A 119 43.12 -15.49 -10.83
CA GLN A 119 42.73 -16.87 -11.12
C GLN A 119 43.50 -17.86 -10.22
N GLN A 120 44.83 -17.75 -10.16
CA GLN A 120 45.65 -18.61 -9.31
C GLN A 120 45.21 -18.55 -7.84
N GLN A 121 44.97 -17.35 -7.31
CA GLN A 121 44.56 -17.16 -5.91
C GLN A 121 43.14 -17.72 -5.64
N ALA A 122 42.18 -17.51 -6.54
CA ALA A 122 40.82 -18.02 -6.39
C ALA A 122 40.77 -19.56 -6.48
N VAL A 123 41.51 -20.15 -7.42
CA VAL A 123 41.66 -21.61 -7.53
C VAL A 123 42.33 -22.16 -6.28
N GLY A 124 43.46 -21.59 -5.84
CA GLY A 124 44.15 -22.02 -4.63
C GLY A 124 43.29 -21.92 -3.37
N ALA A 125 42.40 -20.93 -3.29
CA ALA A 125 41.43 -20.82 -2.19
C ALA A 125 40.40 -21.96 -2.17
N LEU A 126 39.98 -22.47 -3.33
CA LEU A 126 39.13 -23.66 -3.44
C LEU A 126 39.87 -24.95 -3.10
N GLU A 127 41.11 -25.10 -3.57
CA GLU A 127 41.93 -26.30 -3.33
C GLU A 127 42.28 -26.49 -1.84
N SER A 128 42.47 -25.36 -1.14
CA SER A 128 42.82 -25.33 0.28
C SER A 128 41.63 -25.21 1.22
N LEU A 129 40.39 -25.26 0.73
CA LEU A 129 39.21 -25.16 1.60
C LEU A 129 39.16 -26.31 2.62
N ASN A 130 38.63 -26.02 3.80
CA ASN A 130 38.43 -27.01 4.85
C ASN A 130 37.02 -27.62 4.72
N PRO A 131 36.87 -28.92 4.38
CA PRO A 131 35.56 -29.52 4.19
C PRO A 131 34.92 -30.06 5.49
N ALA A 132 35.60 -29.99 6.65
CA ALA A 132 35.12 -30.58 7.88
C ALA A 132 33.83 -29.92 8.39
N VAL A 133 32.89 -30.70 8.92
CA VAL A 133 31.67 -30.16 9.56
C VAL A 133 31.58 -30.78 10.94
N GLU A 134 31.35 -29.94 11.95
CA GLU A 134 31.21 -30.34 13.34
C GLU A 134 29.96 -31.19 13.54
N ALA A 135 30.00 -32.20 14.40
CA ALA A 135 28.84 -33.04 14.68
C ALA A 135 27.75 -32.22 15.41
N PHE A 136 26.47 -32.44 15.05
CA PHE A 136 25.35 -31.74 15.68
C PHE A 136 25.17 -32.09 17.16
N ALA A 137 25.34 -33.37 17.51
CA ALA A 137 25.05 -33.88 18.85
C ALA A 137 26.13 -34.85 19.31
N SER A 138 26.47 -34.74 20.60
CA SER A 138 27.44 -35.58 21.29
C SER A 138 27.03 -35.77 22.76
N PHE A 139 27.82 -36.53 23.53
CA PHE A 139 27.61 -36.64 24.98
C PHE A 139 27.80 -35.30 25.71
N SER A 140 28.45 -34.32 25.07
CA SER A 140 28.61 -32.96 25.59
C SER A 140 27.42 -32.04 25.28
N GLY A 141 26.38 -32.54 24.60
CA GLY A 141 25.19 -31.80 24.20
C GLY A 141 25.11 -31.56 22.68
N THR A 142 24.18 -30.70 22.28
CA THR A 142 23.99 -30.27 20.89
C THR A 142 24.81 -29.01 20.59
N THR A 143 25.55 -29.00 19.49
CA THR A 143 26.40 -27.90 19.05
C THR A 143 26.16 -27.60 17.57
N TYR A 144 25.56 -26.45 17.28
CA TYR A 144 25.34 -25.97 15.90
C TYR A 144 25.53 -24.46 15.74
N THR A 145 26.15 -23.81 16.72
CA THR A 145 26.35 -22.35 16.77
C THR A 145 27.19 -21.80 15.62
N GLU A 146 27.91 -22.65 14.89
CA GLU A 146 28.73 -22.26 13.73
C GLU A 146 28.15 -22.75 12.38
N TRP A 147 27.05 -23.51 12.38
CA TRP A 147 26.56 -24.18 11.18
C TRP A 147 26.01 -23.22 10.13
N GLN A 148 25.42 -22.12 10.55
CA GLN A 148 25.02 -21.03 9.66
C GLN A 148 26.22 -20.44 8.90
N TRP A 149 27.38 -20.42 9.55
CA TRP A 149 28.63 -19.94 8.96
C TRP A 149 29.29 -20.99 8.06
N ARG A 150 29.28 -22.27 8.45
CA ARG A 150 29.67 -23.36 7.53
C ARG A 150 28.80 -23.38 6.28
N SER A 151 27.50 -23.12 6.43
CA SER A 151 26.55 -23.03 5.33
C SER A 151 26.88 -21.86 4.39
N LYS A 152 27.18 -20.68 4.96
CA LYS A 152 27.57 -19.50 4.16
C LYS A 152 28.89 -19.69 3.43
N GLU A 153 29.88 -20.29 4.08
CA GLU A 153 31.17 -20.62 3.51
C GLU A 153 31.03 -21.55 2.29
N LEU A 154 30.24 -22.61 2.44
CA LEU A 154 29.96 -23.54 1.34
C LEU A 154 29.30 -22.82 0.16
N ILE A 155 28.29 -21.99 0.41
CA ILE A 155 27.61 -21.20 -0.64
C ILE A 155 28.62 -20.30 -1.38
N ASP A 156 29.47 -19.58 -0.68
CA ASP A 156 30.42 -18.65 -1.30
C ASP A 156 31.48 -19.39 -2.15
N TYR A 157 31.99 -20.53 -1.69
CA TYR A 157 32.89 -21.34 -2.50
C TYR A 157 32.19 -21.97 -3.72
N LEU A 158 30.94 -22.40 -3.59
CA LEU A 158 30.16 -22.93 -4.72
C LEU A 158 29.91 -21.86 -5.78
N ILE A 159 29.58 -20.63 -5.35
CA ILE A 159 29.50 -19.47 -6.25
C ILE A 159 30.87 -19.22 -6.89
N ALA A 160 31.96 -19.25 -6.13
CA ALA A 160 33.30 -19.05 -6.68
C ALA A 160 33.64 -20.06 -7.78
N TYR A 161 33.40 -21.35 -7.54
CA TYR A 161 33.59 -22.42 -8.54
C TYR A 161 32.76 -22.15 -9.82
N ASP A 162 31.47 -21.85 -9.65
CA ASP A 162 30.55 -21.58 -10.76
C ASP A 162 30.98 -20.37 -11.61
N LEU A 163 31.36 -19.26 -10.96
CA LEU A 163 31.81 -18.06 -11.64
C LEU A 163 33.17 -18.25 -12.33
N LEU A 164 34.09 -19.05 -11.76
CA LEU A 164 35.37 -19.40 -12.40
C LEU A 164 35.15 -20.23 -13.67
N ARG A 165 34.25 -21.23 -13.63
CA ARG A 165 33.83 -21.97 -14.83
C ARG A 165 33.26 -21.01 -15.89
N GLY A 166 32.41 -20.07 -15.47
CA GLY A 166 31.87 -19.02 -16.32
C GLY A 166 32.91 -18.05 -16.89
N ALA A 167 34.00 -17.81 -16.16
CA ALA A 167 35.13 -16.98 -16.59
C ALA A 167 36.11 -17.72 -17.51
N GLY A 168 35.84 -19.00 -17.85
CA GLY A 168 36.63 -19.80 -18.77
C GLY A 168 37.69 -20.69 -18.11
N VAL A 169 37.73 -20.77 -16.78
CA VAL A 169 38.63 -21.71 -16.08
C VAL A 169 38.15 -23.14 -16.33
N THR A 170 39.05 -24.01 -16.77
CA THR A 170 38.69 -25.37 -17.15
C THR A 170 38.30 -26.22 -15.94
N GLU A 171 37.53 -27.26 -16.16
CA GLU A 171 37.17 -28.19 -15.08
C GLU A 171 38.40 -28.94 -14.55
N ALA A 172 39.37 -29.23 -15.42
CA ALA A 172 40.63 -29.85 -15.05
C ALA A 172 41.41 -29.00 -14.02
N GLU A 173 41.48 -27.67 -14.24
CA GLU A 173 42.09 -26.73 -13.29
C GLU A 173 41.32 -26.63 -11.97
N LEU A 174 40.02 -26.95 -11.97
CA LEU A 174 39.17 -26.86 -10.78
C LEU A 174 38.88 -28.20 -10.12
N GLN A 175 39.46 -29.31 -10.61
CA GLN A 175 39.07 -30.66 -10.20
C GLN A 175 39.31 -30.93 -8.71
N VAL A 176 40.43 -30.44 -8.16
CA VAL A 176 40.74 -30.54 -6.73
C VAL A 176 39.72 -29.76 -5.91
N GLY A 177 39.41 -28.53 -6.31
CA GLY A 177 38.36 -27.71 -5.70
C GLY A 177 36.97 -28.35 -5.77
N LYS A 178 36.57 -28.90 -6.93
CA LYS A 178 35.30 -29.64 -7.13
C LYS A 178 35.18 -30.79 -6.14
N THR A 179 36.25 -31.57 -6.00
CA THR A 179 36.32 -32.71 -5.07
C THR A 179 36.17 -32.26 -3.61
N LYS A 180 36.85 -31.18 -3.21
CA LYS A 180 36.74 -30.60 -1.86
C LYS A 180 35.34 -30.05 -1.58
N LEU A 181 34.71 -29.38 -2.54
CA LEU A 181 33.33 -28.88 -2.41
C LEU A 181 32.34 -30.04 -2.26
N GLN A 182 32.50 -31.11 -3.04
CA GLN A 182 31.69 -32.32 -2.91
C GLN A 182 31.85 -32.97 -1.54
N GLN A 183 33.08 -33.06 -1.02
CA GLN A 183 33.34 -33.56 0.34
C GLN A 183 32.68 -32.66 1.40
N PHE A 184 32.76 -31.35 1.25
CA PHE A 184 32.16 -30.40 2.20
C PHE A 184 30.63 -30.53 2.21
N ALA A 185 29.98 -30.50 1.04
CA ALA A 185 28.53 -30.70 0.95
C ALA A 185 28.10 -32.06 1.52
N GLY A 186 28.87 -33.13 1.26
CA GLY A 186 28.59 -34.45 1.82
C GLY A 186 28.78 -34.54 3.33
N ASN A 187 29.79 -33.85 3.89
CA ASN A 187 29.97 -33.75 5.34
C ASN A 187 28.83 -32.97 5.99
N LEU A 188 28.37 -31.87 5.38
CA LEU A 188 27.23 -31.09 5.87
C LEU A 188 25.94 -31.92 5.85
N TYR A 189 25.68 -32.64 4.75
CA TYR A 189 24.55 -33.57 4.65
C TYR A 189 24.64 -34.67 5.71
N ARG A 190 25.81 -35.31 5.87
CA ARG A 190 26.00 -36.38 6.83
C ARG A 190 25.72 -35.90 8.25
N GLU A 191 26.38 -34.83 8.71
CA GLU A 191 26.24 -34.39 10.10
C GLU A 191 24.83 -33.83 10.39
N SER A 192 24.18 -33.17 9.42
CA SER A 192 22.79 -32.67 9.58
C SER A 192 21.74 -33.78 9.69
N ASN A 193 22.05 -34.98 9.22
CA ASN A 193 21.18 -36.16 9.27
C ASN A 193 21.66 -37.23 10.26
N ARG A 194 22.82 -37.04 10.89
CA ARG A 194 23.43 -38.04 11.77
C ARG A 194 22.63 -38.15 13.08
N PRO A 195 21.99 -39.30 13.36
CA PRO A 195 21.32 -39.51 14.63
C PRO A 195 22.34 -39.71 15.76
N PHE A 196 22.08 -39.10 16.91
CA PHE A 196 22.76 -39.38 18.17
C PHE A 196 21.69 -39.56 19.25
N LEU A 197 21.50 -40.80 19.74
CA LEU A 197 20.41 -41.14 20.67
C LEU A 197 19.01 -40.68 20.17
N GLY A 198 18.78 -40.75 18.85
CA GLY A 198 17.53 -40.32 18.20
C GLY A 198 17.43 -38.82 17.93
N VAL A 199 18.44 -38.03 18.29
CA VAL A 199 18.51 -36.59 18.10
C VAL A 199 19.36 -36.26 16.86
N TYR A 200 18.84 -35.43 15.96
CA TYR A 200 19.58 -34.89 14.80
C TYR A 200 19.04 -33.50 14.42
N PHE A 201 19.82 -32.74 13.65
CA PHE A 201 19.62 -31.31 13.43
C PHE A 201 18.22 -30.98 12.88
N PHE A 202 17.87 -31.51 11.70
CA PHE A 202 16.60 -31.20 11.06
C PHE A 202 15.36 -31.72 11.81
N ARG A 203 15.53 -32.60 12.82
CA ARG A 203 14.44 -33.00 13.72
C ARG A 203 14.17 -31.95 14.79
N GLN A 204 15.23 -31.36 15.34
CA GLN A 204 15.16 -30.49 16.53
C GLN A 204 15.06 -29.01 16.20
N VAL A 205 15.71 -28.57 15.13
CA VAL A 205 15.87 -27.17 14.81
C VAL A 205 14.86 -26.78 13.72
N LYS A 206 13.98 -25.82 14.01
CA LYS A 206 12.88 -25.38 13.12
C LYS A 206 12.88 -23.87 12.92
N ASN A 207 14.05 -23.30 12.65
CA ASN A 207 14.27 -21.86 12.59
C ASN A 207 15.24 -21.45 11.46
N ASN A 208 15.73 -20.20 11.48
CA ASN A 208 16.68 -19.66 10.50
C ASN A 208 17.88 -20.58 10.20
N HIS A 209 18.45 -21.28 11.19
CA HIS A 209 19.60 -22.16 10.97
C HIS A 209 19.26 -23.31 10.01
N THR A 210 18.05 -23.87 10.10
CA THR A 210 17.60 -24.92 9.17
C THR A 210 17.47 -24.39 7.75
N LEU A 211 16.90 -23.20 7.58
CA LEU A 211 16.78 -22.57 6.26
C LEU A 211 18.15 -22.32 5.64
N MET A 212 19.11 -21.83 6.42
CA MET A 212 20.48 -21.55 5.97
C MET A 212 21.24 -22.82 5.56
N THR A 213 21.14 -23.89 6.34
CA THR A 213 21.78 -25.18 6.03
C THR A 213 21.10 -25.89 4.85
N ALA A 214 19.78 -25.85 4.78
CA ALA A 214 19.02 -26.42 3.68
C ALA A 214 19.32 -25.71 2.35
N ALA A 215 19.44 -24.37 2.36
CA ALA A 215 19.84 -23.59 1.19
C ALA A 215 21.26 -23.92 0.72
N ALA A 216 22.20 -24.17 1.63
CA ALA A 216 23.57 -24.55 1.26
C ALA A 216 23.63 -25.93 0.59
N LEU A 217 22.87 -26.91 1.08
CA LEU A 217 22.72 -28.21 0.41
C LEU A 217 22.05 -28.08 -0.96
N GLY A 218 21.00 -27.25 -1.06
CA GLY A 218 20.36 -26.95 -2.34
C GLY A 218 21.32 -26.31 -3.35
N MET A 219 22.11 -25.33 -2.92
CA MET A 219 23.14 -24.69 -3.74
C MET A 219 24.19 -25.71 -4.23
N ALA A 220 24.64 -26.61 -3.33
CA ALA A 220 25.59 -27.65 -3.69
C ALA A 220 25.04 -28.56 -4.79
N ALA A 221 23.76 -28.94 -4.69
CA ALA A 221 23.11 -29.75 -5.71
C ALA A 221 22.98 -29.04 -7.06
N VAL A 222 22.75 -27.72 -7.08
CA VAL A 222 22.71 -26.94 -8.32
C VAL A 222 24.08 -26.87 -9.00
N VAL A 223 25.13 -26.59 -8.23
CA VAL A 223 26.48 -26.33 -8.78
C VAL A 223 27.21 -27.62 -9.15
N LEU A 224 27.06 -28.67 -8.35
CA LEU A 224 27.69 -29.98 -8.49
C LEU A 224 26.68 -31.04 -8.95
N ASN A 225 25.72 -30.62 -9.76
CA ASN A 225 24.55 -31.43 -10.15
C ASN A 225 24.93 -32.77 -10.81
N ASP A 226 26.09 -32.82 -11.46
CA ASP A 226 26.65 -33.95 -12.18
C ASP A 226 27.64 -34.79 -11.35
N ALA A 227 27.92 -34.39 -10.11
CA ALA A 227 28.94 -35.05 -9.30
C ALA A 227 28.54 -36.50 -8.95
N THR A 228 29.51 -37.40 -9.06
CA THR A 228 29.36 -38.82 -8.74
C THR A 228 30.30 -39.18 -7.60
N SER A 229 29.87 -40.08 -6.71
CA SER A 229 30.70 -40.60 -5.61
C SER A 229 30.25 -42.01 -5.23
N PRO A 230 31.11 -42.87 -4.67
CA PRO A 230 30.66 -44.07 -3.96
C PRO A 230 30.05 -43.75 -2.58
N ASP A 231 30.35 -42.58 -2.01
CA ASP A 231 29.76 -42.14 -0.74
C ASP A 231 28.34 -41.61 -0.99
N VAL A 232 27.35 -42.25 -0.37
CA VAL A 232 25.94 -41.87 -0.48
C VAL A 232 25.66 -40.47 0.10
N ASN A 233 26.50 -39.99 1.03
CA ASN A 233 26.37 -38.64 1.55
C ASN A 233 26.81 -37.59 0.53
N GLN A 234 27.61 -37.96 -0.48
CA GLN A 234 28.17 -37.06 -1.47
C GLN A 234 27.37 -37.01 -2.79
N GLN A 235 26.08 -37.32 -2.72
CA GLN A 235 25.18 -37.42 -3.89
C GLN A 235 24.32 -36.16 -4.02
N PRO A 236 24.35 -35.46 -5.16
CA PRO A 236 23.54 -34.26 -5.39
C PRO A 236 22.03 -34.47 -5.18
N ILE A 237 21.50 -35.66 -5.53
CA ILE A 237 20.09 -35.98 -5.34
C ILE A 237 19.66 -35.95 -3.86
N ASN A 238 20.55 -36.33 -2.94
CA ASN A 238 20.26 -36.30 -1.51
C ASN A 238 20.27 -34.86 -0.98
N TRP A 239 21.24 -34.06 -1.44
CA TRP A 239 21.35 -32.66 -1.03
C TRP A 239 20.14 -31.83 -1.44
N ILE A 240 19.67 -31.95 -2.70
CA ILE A 240 18.49 -31.19 -3.14
C ILE A 240 17.21 -31.66 -2.44
N ASN A 241 17.04 -32.97 -2.25
CA ASN A 241 15.87 -33.51 -1.56
C ASN A 241 15.78 -32.99 -0.13
N THR A 242 16.89 -33.04 0.61
CA THR A 242 16.97 -32.48 1.97
C THR A 242 16.81 -30.96 1.97
N GLY A 243 17.46 -30.26 1.05
CA GLY A 243 17.40 -28.80 0.96
C GLY A 243 15.97 -28.29 0.72
N LEU A 244 15.32 -28.74 -0.35
CA LEU A 244 13.96 -28.30 -0.67
C LEU A 244 12.94 -28.79 0.36
N PHE A 245 13.04 -30.03 0.84
CA PHE A 245 12.11 -30.57 1.82
C PHE A 245 12.11 -29.76 3.12
N HIS A 246 13.28 -29.40 3.66
CA HIS A 246 13.33 -28.65 4.92
C HIS A 246 13.03 -27.17 4.78
N LEU A 247 13.31 -26.56 3.62
CA LEU A 247 12.82 -25.21 3.32
C LEU A 247 11.29 -25.18 3.31
N ASP A 248 10.67 -26.11 2.59
CA ASP A 248 9.21 -26.24 2.52
C ASP A 248 8.61 -26.57 3.90
N ASN A 249 9.23 -27.51 4.62
CA ASN A 249 8.76 -27.90 5.95
C ASN A 249 8.80 -26.75 6.96
N VAL A 250 9.96 -26.11 7.15
CA VAL A 250 10.14 -25.10 8.19
C VAL A 250 9.39 -23.81 7.88
N LEU A 251 9.21 -23.45 6.61
CA LEU A 251 8.43 -22.26 6.29
C LEU A 251 6.92 -22.51 6.31
N TRP A 252 6.45 -23.68 5.83
CA TRP A 252 5.03 -23.84 5.47
C TRP A 252 4.30 -24.97 6.19
N GLU A 253 4.94 -26.11 6.41
CA GLU A 253 4.23 -27.35 6.81
C GLU A 253 4.36 -27.70 8.29
N ASP A 254 5.45 -27.31 8.95
CA ASP A 254 5.72 -27.68 10.33
C ASP A 254 4.71 -27.01 11.30
N ALA A 255 4.42 -27.67 12.43
CA ALA A 255 3.61 -27.06 13.47
C ALA A 255 4.30 -25.83 14.09
N GLN A 256 5.64 -25.84 14.10
CA GLN A 256 6.50 -24.72 14.52
C GLN A 256 7.02 -23.90 13.34
N ARG A 257 6.26 -23.85 12.24
CA ARG A 257 6.64 -23.13 11.03
C ARG A 257 6.92 -21.65 11.26
N GLN A 258 7.81 -21.12 10.44
CA GLN A 258 8.32 -19.77 10.50
C GLN A 258 7.49 -18.76 9.70
N SER A 259 6.54 -19.21 8.89
CA SER A 259 5.61 -18.36 8.14
C SER A 259 4.32 -19.11 7.80
N ASP A 260 3.42 -18.50 7.02
CA ASP A 260 2.15 -19.09 6.61
C ASP A 260 1.97 -18.95 5.09
N PRO A 261 1.68 -20.04 4.35
CA PRO A 261 1.57 -19.98 2.90
C PRO A 261 0.23 -19.37 2.41
N THR A 262 -0.73 -19.13 3.30
CA THR A 262 -2.09 -18.70 2.93
C THR A 262 -2.32 -17.20 3.11
N ALA A 263 -1.41 -16.49 3.78
CA ALA A 263 -1.56 -15.09 4.10
C ALA A 263 -0.20 -14.39 4.27
N VAL A 264 -0.21 -13.06 4.23
CA VAL A 264 0.96 -12.23 4.60
C VAL A 264 1.13 -12.27 6.13
N ALA A 265 1.75 -13.34 6.64
CA ALA A 265 1.92 -13.62 8.07
C ALA A 265 3.30 -13.23 8.63
N GLY A 266 4.20 -12.81 7.76
CA GLY A 266 5.57 -12.44 8.10
C GLY A 266 6.46 -13.62 8.48
N TYR A 267 7.52 -13.34 9.23
CA TYR A 267 8.51 -14.33 9.67
C TYR A 267 8.58 -14.35 11.20
N ALA A 268 8.48 -15.54 11.80
CA ALA A 268 8.27 -15.70 13.24
C ALA A 268 9.38 -15.08 14.11
N GLU A 269 10.64 -15.06 13.66
CA GLU A 269 11.77 -14.49 14.42
C GLU A 269 11.99 -13.00 14.13
N GLY A 270 11.09 -12.36 13.38
CA GLY A 270 11.14 -10.93 13.06
C GLY A 270 12.02 -10.55 11.85
N PRO A 271 12.08 -9.24 11.53
CA PRO A 271 12.73 -8.71 10.33
C PRO A 271 14.22 -9.06 10.18
N TYR A 272 15.00 -8.94 11.26
CA TYR A 272 16.44 -9.23 11.18
C TYR A 272 16.72 -10.70 10.89
N TYR A 273 16.09 -11.63 11.62
CA TYR A 273 16.30 -13.06 11.41
C TYR A 273 15.72 -13.58 10.09
N PHE A 274 14.69 -12.92 9.55
CA PHE A 274 14.29 -13.11 8.16
C PHE A 274 15.44 -12.80 7.21
N LYS A 275 16.05 -11.60 7.31
CA LYS A 275 17.22 -11.26 6.50
C LYS A 275 18.34 -12.28 6.72
N TYR A 276 18.65 -12.58 7.99
CA TYR A 276 19.73 -13.51 8.36
C TYR A 276 19.60 -14.87 7.66
N ALA A 277 18.41 -15.48 7.69
CA ALA A 277 18.13 -16.72 6.97
C ALA A 277 18.24 -16.56 5.44
N PHE A 278 17.71 -15.46 4.92
CA PHE A 278 17.60 -15.23 3.47
C PHE A 278 18.90 -14.77 2.81
N LEU A 279 19.92 -14.39 3.58
CA LEU A 279 21.28 -14.20 3.07
C LEU A 279 21.86 -15.49 2.46
N ASN A 280 21.41 -16.67 2.90
CA ASN A 280 21.74 -17.95 2.28
C ASN A 280 20.66 -18.41 1.27
N CYS A 281 19.39 -18.17 1.57
CA CYS A 281 18.29 -18.65 0.72
C CYS A 281 18.23 -17.91 -0.63
N LEU A 282 18.40 -16.59 -0.67
CA LEU A 282 18.27 -15.81 -1.90
C LEU A 282 19.31 -16.19 -2.97
N PRO A 283 20.61 -16.36 -2.65
CA PRO A 283 21.57 -16.89 -3.62
C PRO A 283 21.16 -18.26 -4.16
N PHE A 284 20.69 -19.16 -3.31
CA PHE A 284 20.23 -20.48 -3.73
C PHE A 284 19.00 -20.38 -4.65
N PHE A 285 18.00 -19.57 -4.29
CA PHE A 285 16.79 -19.40 -5.11
C PHE A 285 17.15 -18.81 -6.48
N ARG A 286 18.00 -17.79 -6.52
CA ARG A 286 18.50 -17.22 -7.77
C ARG A 286 19.23 -18.26 -8.62
N ALA A 287 20.13 -19.04 -8.02
CA ALA A 287 20.84 -20.12 -8.71
C ALA A 287 19.88 -21.19 -9.26
N LEU A 288 18.87 -21.57 -8.47
CA LEU A 288 17.88 -22.55 -8.89
C LEU A 288 16.96 -22.02 -10.00
N GLY A 289 16.59 -20.73 -9.98
CA GLY A 289 15.85 -20.07 -11.05
C GLY A 289 16.64 -19.94 -12.36
N ASN A 290 17.97 -19.78 -12.27
CA ASN A 290 18.87 -19.80 -13.42
C ASN A 290 19.10 -21.24 -13.95
N PHE A 291 19.13 -22.22 -13.07
CA PHE A 291 19.44 -23.61 -13.40
C PHE A 291 18.24 -24.40 -13.92
N ALA A 292 17.07 -24.23 -13.33
CA ALA A 292 15.87 -24.98 -13.64
C ALA A 292 14.66 -24.06 -13.88
N PRO A 293 13.74 -24.46 -14.78
CA PRO A 293 12.55 -23.66 -15.08
C PRO A 293 11.56 -23.65 -13.91
N ASP A 294 10.42 -23.00 -14.11
CA ASP A 294 9.28 -23.02 -13.19
C ASP A 294 8.58 -24.38 -13.20
N ILE A 295 9.15 -25.33 -12.45
CA ILE A 295 8.64 -26.68 -12.29
C ILE A 295 8.56 -27.05 -10.81
N SER A 296 7.86 -28.15 -10.52
CA SER A 296 7.88 -28.78 -9.20
C SER A 296 8.75 -30.03 -9.21
N PHE A 297 9.53 -30.21 -8.15
CA PHE A 297 10.42 -31.34 -7.92
C PHE A 297 9.74 -32.36 -6.99
N SER A 298 9.98 -33.65 -7.22
CA SER A 298 9.56 -34.71 -6.31
C SER A 298 10.68 -34.94 -5.29
N CYS A 299 10.55 -34.33 -4.12
CA CYS A 299 11.57 -34.37 -3.07
C CYS A 299 11.21 -35.44 -2.05
N THR A 300 12.08 -36.43 -1.89
CA THR A 300 11.87 -37.52 -0.92
C THR A 300 12.87 -37.41 0.22
N TYR A 301 12.35 -37.27 1.44
CA TYR A 301 13.15 -37.22 2.67
C TYR A 301 12.52 -38.10 3.75
N ASN A 302 13.32 -38.97 4.36
CA ASN A 302 12.90 -39.89 5.41
C ASN A 302 11.59 -40.66 5.09
N GLY A 303 11.50 -41.19 3.86
CA GLY A 303 10.32 -41.95 3.39
C GLY A 303 9.10 -41.11 3.01
N THR A 304 9.14 -39.78 3.19
CA THR A 304 8.06 -38.87 2.80
C THR A 304 8.43 -38.17 1.50
N THR A 305 7.54 -38.24 0.49
CA THR A 305 7.71 -37.54 -0.78
C THR A 305 6.77 -36.35 -0.87
N ARG A 306 7.30 -35.18 -1.23
CA ARG A 306 6.52 -33.95 -1.49
C ARG A 306 6.78 -33.42 -2.89
N ARG A 307 5.79 -32.74 -3.46
CA ARG A 307 5.92 -31.97 -4.71
C ARG A 307 6.19 -30.51 -4.35
N ILE A 308 7.43 -30.07 -4.54
CA ILE A 308 7.88 -28.74 -4.11
C ILE A 308 8.22 -27.91 -5.35
N ARG A 309 7.51 -26.79 -5.54
CA ARG A 309 7.77 -25.85 -6.64
C ARG A 309 9.13 -25.18 -6.45
N ASN A 310 9.79 -24.85 -7.56
CA ASN A 310 11.00 -24.03 -7.55
C ASN A 310 10.78 -22.72 -6.75
N PRO A 311 11.47 -22.52 -5.62
CA PRO A 311 11.32 -21.34 -4.75
C PRO A 311 11.47 -19.99 -5.45
N TYR A 312 12.25 -19.92 -6.53
CA TYR A 312 12.41 -18.69 -7.30
C TYR A 312 11.10 -18.19 -7.93
N PHE A 313 10.21 -19.11 -8.30
CA PHE A 313 8.96 -18.86 -8.99
C PHE A 313 7.72 -19.07 -8.10
N ASP A 314 7.92 -19.52 -6.85
CA ASP A 314 6.82 -19.88 -5.96
C ASP A 314 6.24 -18.64 -5.25
N PRO A 315 4.94 -18.32 -5.46
CA PRO A 315 4.30 -17.14 -4.89
C PRO A 315 4.19 -17.16 -3.36
N ARG A 316 4.39 -18.30 -2.68
CA ARG A 316 4.48 -18.34 -1.22
C ARG A 316 5.63 -17.49 -0.68
N TYR A 317 6.75 -17.42 -1.41
CA TYR A 317 7.87 -16.56 -1.04
C TYR A 317 7.58 -15.08 -1.31
N ASP A 318 6.73 -14.76 -2.29
CA ASP A 318 6.28 -13.39 -2.52
C ASP A 318 5.51 -12.83 -1.32
N GLN A 319 4.79 -13.66 -0.56
CA GLN A 319 4.11 -13.21 0.68
C GLN A 319 5.11 -12.70 1.73
N LEU A 320 6.27 -13.35 1.87
CA LEU A 320 7.35 -12.90 2.76
C LEU A 320 7.95 -11.58 2.26
N TYR A 321 8.19 -11.46 0.95
CA TYR A 321 8.74 -10.26 0.35
C TYR A 321 7.77 -9.07 0.41
N GLU A 322 6.47 -9.31 0.23
CA GLU A 322 5.44 -8.30 0.42
C GLU A 322 5.38 -7.84 1.88
N TRP A 323 5.43 -8.76 2.83
CA TRP A 323 5.46 -8.41 4.26
C TRP A 323 6.65 -7.49 4.59
N ILE A 324 7.88 -7.97 4.34
CA ILE A 324 9.09 -7.26 4.78
C ILE A 324 9.22 -5.89 4.11
N THR A 325 8.74 -5.74 2.87
CA THR A 325 8.78 -4.46 2.15
C THR A 325 7.61 -3.53 2.49
N ALA A 326 6.48 -4.06 2.95
CA ALA A 326 5.34 -3.27 3.41
C ALA A 326 5.58 -2.59 4.77
N ILE A 327 6.46 -3.16 5.60
CA ILE A 327 6.79 -2.64 6.93
C ILE A 327 8.03 -1.74 6.96
N LEU A 328 8.65 -1.45 5.80
CA LEU A 328 9.86 -0.63 5.77
C LEU A 328 9.59 0.78 6.30
N MET A 329 10.51 1.27 7.13
CA MET A 329 10.53 2.69 7.48
C MET A 329 10.73 3.54 6.22
N PRO A 330 10.38 4.85 6.28
CA PRO A 330 10.42 5.69 5.12
C PRO A 330 11.77 5.77 4.38
N ASP A 331 12.87 5.64 5.10
CA ASP A 331 14.23 5.66 4.56
C ASP A 331 14.73 4.31 4.00
N GLY A 332 13.89 3.27 4.05
CA GLY A 332 14.19 1.91 3.56
C GLY A 332 14.85 0.99 4.59
N ARG A 333 15.03 1.44 5.83
CA ARG A 333 15.46 0.57 6.94
C ARG A 333 14.31 -0.27 7.47
N PHE A 334 14.64 -1.38 8.13
CA PHE A 334 13.71 -2.20 8.88
C PHE A 334 13.25 -1.48 10.15
N PRO A 335 11.99 -1.66 10.58
CA PRO A 335 11.59 -1.30 11.92
C PRO A 335 12.27 -2.26 12.91
N ALA A 336 12.73 -1.74 14.06
CA ALA A 336 13.46 -2.49 15.09
C ALA A 336 12.50 -3.32 15.97
N LEU A 337 11.69 -4.17 15.34
CA LEU A 337 10.73 -5.06 16.00
C LEU A 337 11.35 -6.42 16.27
N GLU A 338 10.96 -7.04 17.39
CA GLU A 338 11.58 -8.28 17.88
C GLU A 338 13.10 -8.13 18.01
N ASP A 339 13.87 -9.22 17.92
CA ASP A 339 15.34 -9.17 17.88
C ASP A 339 15.89 -8.59 16.56
N SER A 340 15.61 -7.31 16.30
CA SER A 340 16.09 -6.55 15.14
C SER A 340 16.86 -5.29 15.54
N TYR A 341 18.01 -5.07 14.88
CA TYR A 341 18.83 -3.87 15.06
C TYR A 341 18.15 -2.62 14.50
N VAL A 342 18.41 -1.46 15.12
CA VAL A 342 17.84 -0.16 14.70
C VAL A 342 18.34 0.29 13.33
N ASP A 343 19.62 0.04 13.02
CA ASP A 343 20.24 0.41 11.74
C ASP A 343 20.41 -0.82 10.83
N MET A 344 19.30 -1.32 10.30
CA MET A 344 19.26 -2.51 9.44
C MET A 344 18.45 -2.27 8.16
N ALA A 345 18.88 -2.84 7.03
CA ALA A 345 18.12 -2.85 5.77
C ALA A 345 18.46 -4.07 4.91
N MET A 346 17.65 -4.37 3.89
CA MET A 346 17.85 -5.55 3.04
C MET A 346 17.84 -5.24 1.53
N PRO A 347 18.90 -4.59 1.01
CA PRO A 347 19.06 -4.40 -0.44
C PRO A 347 19.16 -5.74 -1.21
N GLU A 348 19.48 -6.83 -0.51
CA GLU A 348 19.65 -8.16 -1.09
C GLU A 348 18.36 -8.74 -1.70
N LEU A 349 17.18 -8.18 -1.41
CA LEU A 349 15.93 -8.53 -2.10
C LEU A 349 16.00 -8.31 -3.62
N ALA A 350 16.97 -7.55 -4.12
CA ALA A 350 17.31 -7.48 -5.54
C ALA A 350 17.53 -8.87 -6.17
N LEU A 351 18.04 -9.87 -5.42
CA LEU A 351 18.25 -11.23 -5.92
C LEU A 351 16.96 -11.97 -6.32
N THR A 352 15.79 -11.49 -5.89
CA THR A 352 14.51 -12.00 -6.39
C THR A 352 14.35 -11.75 -7.90
N GLY A 353 15.08 -10.78 -8.47
CA GLY A 353 14.90 -10.33 -9.85
C GLY A 353 13.65 -9.47 -10.05
N LYS A 354 12.89 -9.19 -8.99
CA LYS A 354 11.63 -8.45 -9.02
C LYS A 354 11.86 -7.05 -8.46
N SER A 355 11.89 -6.04 -9.34
CA SER A 355 12.19 -4.65 -8.96
C SER A 355 11.28 -4.07 -7.87
N ARG A 356 10.02 -4.55 -7.77
CA ARG A 356 9.07 -4.15 -6.72
C ARG A 356 9.54 -4.45 -5.29
N TYR A 357 10.47 -5.39 -5.11
CA TYR A 357 11.03 -5.75 -3.79
C TYR A 357 12.38 -5.12 -3.50
N ALA A 358 13.04 -4.53 -4.50
CA ALA A 358 14.26 -3.77 -4.32
C ALA A 358 13.88 -2.30 -4.05
N VAL A 359 13.94 -1.87 -2.79
CA VAL A 359 13.55 -0.52 -2.36
C VAL A 359 14.80 0.34 -2.13
N PRO A 360 14.83 1.62 -2.59
CA PRO A 360 15.96 2.50 -2.38
C PRO A 360 16.18 2.82 -0.89
N LEU A 361 17.46 2.96 -0.50
CA LEU A 361 17.86 3.43 0.82
C LEU A 361 18.13 4.94 0.79
N HIS A 362 17.49 5.68 1.67
CA HIS A 362 17.56 7.14 1.71
C HIS A 362 18.30 7.64 2.96
N LEU A 363 19.62 7.42 2.96
CA LEU A 363 20.43 7.48 4.18
C LEU A 363 21.02 8.87 4.48
N ARG A 364 20.71 9.90 3.68
CA ARG A 364 21.33 11.24 3.78
C ARG A 364 21.02 11.97 5.09
N ARG A 365 19.98 11.54 5.82
CA ARG A 365 19.56 12.12 7.10
C ARG A 365 20.20 11.42 8.31
N LEU A 366 20.88 10.30 8.09
CA LEU A 366 21.58 9.58 9.15
C LEU A 366 22.90 10.29 9.48
N SER A 367 23.23 10.32 10.76
CA SER A 367 24.53 10.78 11.24
C SER A 367 25.65 9.81 10.82
N GLY A 368 26.91 10.25 10.89
CA GLY A 368 28.05 9.38 10.60
C GLY A 368 28.10 8.12 11.48
N GLY A 369 27.67 8.22 12.75
CA GLY A 369 27.57 7.06 13.65
C GLY A 369 26.53 6.04 13.19
N GLN A 370 25.34 6.49 12.82
CA GLN A 370 24.27 5.64 12.29
C GLN A 370 24.65 4.99 10.95
N LEU A 371 25.33 5.74 10.08
CA LEU A 371 25.88 5.18 8.83
C LEU A 371 26.93 4.09 9.10
N ASN A 372 27.75 4.24 10.13
CA ASN A 372 28.71 3.23 10.53
C ASN A 372 28.00 1.96 11.07
N SER A 373 26.97 2.13 11.90
CA SER A 373 26.13 1.02 12.39
C SER A 373 25.45 0.29 11.23
N LEU A 374 24.79 1.02 10.33
CA LEU A 374 24.14 0.43 9.15
C LEU A 374 25.14 -0.26 8.24
N ASN A 375 26.32 0.34 8.00
CA ASN A 375 27.36 -0.30 7.22
C ASN A 375 27.90 -1.56 7.90
N ALA A 376 28.02 -1.58 9.24
CA ALA A 376 28.38 -2.78 9.98
C ALA A 376 27.31 -3.88 9.88
N GLN A 377 26.04 -3.55 9.63
CA GLN A 377 24.98 -4.52 9.41
C GLN A 377 24.85 -4.99 7.95
N LEU A 378 25.02 -4.08 6.99
CA LEU A 378 24.99 -4.39 5.56
C LEU A 378 26.26 -5.09 5.08
N ARG A 379 27.38 -4.78 5.74
CA ARG A 379 28.72 -5.30 5.46
C ARG A 379 29.30 -5.92 6.73
N ASP A 380 28.45 -6.59 7.53
CA ASP A 380 28.92 -7.31 8.71
C ASP A 380 30.10 -8.17 8.30
N ALA A 381 31.13 -8.20 9.14
CA ALA A 381 32.39 -8.91 8.91
C ALA A 381 32.17 -10.40 8.58
N THR A 382 30.94 -10.89 8.75
CA THR A 382 30.50 -12.26 8.58
C THR A 382 29.87 -12.59 7.21
N VAL A 383 29.25 -11.63 6.50
CA VAL A 383 28.52 -11.90 5.23
C VAL A 383 28.64 -10.74 4.22
N ASP A 384 29.44 -10.93 3.16
CA ASP A 384 29.52 -9.99 2.03
C ASP A 384 28.55 -10.38 0.91
N MET A 385 27.62 -9.50 0.55
CA MET A 385 26.62 -9.69 -0.52
C MET A 385 26.83 -8.79 -1.74
N ARG A 386 27.93 -8.03 -1.82
CA ARG A 386 28.14 -7.03 -2.88
C ARG A 386 28.16 -7.65 -4.28
N ALA A 387 28.86 -8.78 -4.46
CA ALA A 387 28.87 -9.53 -5.72
C ALA A 387 27.46 -9.96 -6.13
N ALA A 388 26.68 -10.46 -5.17
CA ALA A 388 25.32 -10.96 -5.37
C ALA A 388 24.35 -9.83 -5.75
N TYR A 389 24.44 -8.69 -5.06
CA TYR A 389 23.65 -7.49 -5.37
C TYR A 389 23.97 -6.94 -6.77
N LEU A 390 25.26 -6.78 -7.11
CA LEU A 390 25.68 -6.29 -8.43
C LEU A 390 25.26 -7.24 -9.56
N ALA A 391 25.31 -8.55 -9.31
CA ALA A 391 24.87 -9.58 -10.25
C ALA A 391 23.35 -9.62 -10.46
N ALA A 392 22.56 -9.11 -9.52
CA ALA A 392 21.10 -9.12 -9.63
C ALA A 392 20.60 -8.26 -10.80
N GLN A 393 21.32 -7.19 -11.14
CA GLN A 393 20.98 -6.24 -12.21
C GLN A 393 19.58 -5.61 -12.03
N VAL A 394 19.20 -5.37 -10.77
CA VAL A 394 17.92 -4.76 -10.42
C VAL A 394 18.18 -3.36 -9.88
N THR A 395 17.63 -2.36 -10.56
CA THR A 395 17.58 -0.98 -10.04
C THR A 395 16.47 -0.88 -9.00
N PRO A 396 16.76 -0.43 -7.77
CA PRO A 396 15.73 -0.23 -6.76
C PRO A 396 14.66 0.77 -7.21
N THR A 397 13.40 0.47 -6.91
CA THR A 397 12.25 1.32 -7.28
C THR A 397 11.52 1.81 -6.02
N PRO A 398 11.15 3.10 -5.94
CA PRO A 398 10.30 3.58 -4.85
C PRO A 398 8.97 2.83 -4.81
N ARG A 399 8.51 2.46 -3.60
CA ARG A 399 7.23 1.78 -3.39
C ARG A 399 6.14 2.81 -3.05
N SER A 400 4.91 2.56 -3.49
CA SER A 400 3.73 3.32 -3.05
C SER A 400 3.50 3.11 -1.55
N ARG A 401 3.27 4.18 -0.82
CA ARG A 401 3.04 4.16 0.63
C ARG A 401 1.60 4.58 0.93
N PRO A 402 0.67 3.63 1.13
CA PRO A 402 -0.69 3.98 1.52
C PRO A 402 -0.68 4.56 2.93
N THR A 403 -1.65 5.42 3.23
CA THR A 403 -1.78 6.05 4.55
C THR A 403 -1.93 5.00 5.65
N LEU A 404 -2.64 3.92 5.34
CA LEU A 404 -2.88 2.79 6.21
C LEU A 404 -2.37 1.49 5.56
N THR A 405 -1.54 0.75 6.29
CA THR A 405 -1.22 -0.66 6.00
C THR A 405 -1.65 -1.52 7.17
N HIS A 406 -2.56 -2.48 6.94
CA HIS A 406 -3.07 -3.39 7.97
C HIS A 406 -2.77 -4.83 7.60
N LEU A 407 -1.84 -5.45 8.31
CA LEU A 407 -1.40 -6.84 8.14
C LEU A 407 -1.65 -7.61 9.45
N PRO A 408 -2.90 -8.01 9.74
CA PRO A 408 -3.25 -8.61 11.03
C PRO A 408 -2.59 -9.98 11.27
N HIS A 409 -2.30 -10.75 10.22
CA HIS A 409 -1.64 -12.05 10.36
C HIS A 409 -0.15 -11.96 10.71
N SER A 410 0.51 -10.87 10.32
CA SER A 410 1.90 -10.58 10.70
C SER A 410 2.00 -9.60 11.87
N GLY A 411 0.86 -9.08 12.33
CA GLY A 411 0.82 -8.20 13.46
C GLY A 411 1.22 -6.75 13.19
N ASN A 412 1.20 -6.29 11.94
CA ASN A 412 1.72 -4.98 11.60
C ASN A 412 0.59 -4.02 11.20
N LEU A 413 0.46 -2.91 11.93
CA LEU A 413 -0.37 -1.78 11.57
C LEU A 413 0.52 -0.56 11.37
N ILE A 414 0.55 -0.01 10.15
CA ILE A 414 1.30 1.20 9.84
C ILE A 414 0.33 2.32 9.49
N LEU A 415 0.53 3.48 10.11
CA LEU A 415 -0.11 4.75 9.81
C LEU A 415 0.98 5.71 9.33
N GLN A 416 0.91 6.20 8.11
CA GLN A 416 1.98 7.02 7.53
C GLN A 416 1.45 8.08 6.57
N ALA A 417 2.17 9.18 6.38
CA ALA A 417 1.87 10.15 5.33
C ALA A 417 3.13 10.87 4.85
N GLY A 418 3.02 11.39 3.64
CA GLY A 418 4.07 12.14 2.97
C GLY A 418 4.77 11.30 1.90
N PRO A 419 5.25 11.95 0.82
CA PRO A 419 6.09 11.29 -0.16
C PRO A 419 7.48 11.00 0.45
N ASP A 420 8.21 10.09 -0.19
CA ASP A 420 9.65 9.91 -0.01
C ASP A 420 10.15 9.45 1.38
N SER A 421 11.47 9.56 1.56
CA SER A 421 12.28 9.21 2.73
C SER A 421 11.99 9.92 4.04
N VAL A 422 11.33 11.09 4.03
CA VAL A 422 11.09 11.88 5.24
C VAL A 422 9.66 11.79 5.76
N ALA A 423 8.85 10.92 5.16
CA ALA A 423 7.48 10.65 5.56
C ALA A 423 7.36 10.38 7.07
N THR A 424 6.22 10.78 7.65
CA THR A 424 5.86 10.38 9.00
C THR A 424 5.30 8.97 8.96
N TYR A 425 5.69 8.15 9.93
CA TYR A 425 5.45 6.72 9.99
C TYR A 425 5.32 6.32 11.46
N LEU A 426 4.15 5.80 11.83
CA LEU A 426 3.93 5.12 13.10
C LEU A 426 3.59 3.66 12.82
N HIS A 427 4.31 2.76 13.48
CA HIS A 427 4.09 1.32 13.37
C HIS A 427 3.66 0.79 14.71
N LEU A 428 2.38 0.41 14.81
CA LEU A 428 1.81 -0.28 15.97
C LEU A 428 1.91 -1.79 15.75
N TYR A 429 2.48 -2.48 16.72
CA TYR A 429 2.78 -3.91 16.61
C TYR A 429 1.85 -4.75 17.48
N GLY A 430 1.13 -5.69 16.87
CA GLY A 430 0.22 -6.63 17.54
C GLY A 430 0.62 -8.07 17.29
N LYS A 431 1.05 -8.82 18.29
CA LYS A 431 1.53 -10.20 18.13
C LYS A 431 0.40 -11.22 18.01
N SER A 432 -0.13 -11.40 16.80
CA SER A 432 -1.19 -12.37 16.52
C SER A 432 -0.84 -13.38 15.43
N GLY A 433 -1.47 -14.54 15.50
CA GLY A 433 -1.34 -15.61 14.51
C GLY A 433 -0.35 -16.70 14.92
N ALA A 434 -0.49 -17.87 14.28
CA ALA A 434 0.31 -19.06 14.58
C ALA A 434 1.81 -18.89 14.26
N VAL A 435 2.17 -17.94 13.41
CA VAL A 435 3.58 -17.63 13.11
C VAL A 435 4.20 -16.89 14.31
N GLN A 436 3.49 -15.91 14.87
CA GLN A 436 3.96 -15.09 15.98
C GLN A 436 4.05 -15.86 17.32
N THR A 437 3.44 -17.05 17.41
CA THR A 437 3.55 -17.94 18.57
C THR A 437 4.86 -18.75 18.60
N ASN A 438 5.59 -18.83 17.47
CA ASN A 438 6.64 -19.82 17.21
C ASN A 438 8.04 -19.22 16.93
N SER A 439 8.36 -18.07 17.52
CA SER A 439 9.60 -17.33 17.20
C SER A 439 10.92 -17.94 17.69
N GLY A 440 10.90 -19.15 18.24
CA GLY A 440 12.11 -19.83 18.69
C GLY A 440 12.90 -19.10 19.79
N GLY A 441 12.29 -18.13 20.49
CA GLY A 441 12.93 -17.33 21.53
C GLY A 441 13.40 -15.94 21.09
N HIS A 442 13.22 -15.56 19.82
CA HIS A 442 13.63 -14.26 19.29
C HIS A 442 12.61 -13.13 19.50
N ASN A 443 11.56 -13.40 20.27
CA ASN A 443 10.52 -12.41 20.51
C ASN A 443 10.80 -11.52 21.71
N GLN A 444 10.55 -10.24 21.56
CA GLN A 444 10.62 -9.24 22.62
C GLN A 444 9.29 -9.09 23.35
N ALA A 445 9.28 -8.30 24.42
CA ALA A 445 8.10 -8.03 25.23
C ALA A 445 7.33 -6.80 24.71
N ASP A 446 7.13 -6.72 23.39
CA ASP A 446 6.69 -5.56 22.60
C ASP A 446 5.26 -5.68 22.05
N ALA A 447 4.44 -6.57 22.60
CA ALA A 447 3.04 -6.67 22.21
C ALA A 447 2.28 -5.36 22.53
N THR A 448 1.72 -4.70 21.50
CA THR A 448 1.12 -3.35 21.50
C THR A 448 2.10 -2.17 21.57
N SER A 449 3.40 -2.43 21.43
CA SER A 449 4.40 -1.37 21.27
C SER A 449 4.17 -0.60 19.97
N PHE A 450 4.78 0.58 19.89
CA PHE A 450 4.91 1.27 18.62
C PHE A 450 6.27 1.94 18.47
N ILE A 451 6.66 2.19 17.23
CA ILE A 451 7.73 3.13 16.88
C ILE A 451 7.20 4.29 16.07
N LEU A 452 7.95 5.39 16.04
CA LEU A 452 7.64 6.56 15.24
C LEU A 452 8.90 7.06 14.53
N HIS A 453 8.83 7.15 13.21
CA HIS A 453 9.82 7.77 12.34
C HIS A 453 9.20 8.97 11.62
N ALA A 454 9.90 10.10 11.58
CA ALA A 454 9.50 11.26 10.78
C ALA A 454 10.71 12.12 10.44
N GLN A 455 10.62 12.93 9.39
CA GLN A 455 11.71 13.83 8.99
C GLN A 455 13.03 13.10 8.66
N GLY A 456 12.95 11.81 8.31
CA GLY A 456 14.12 10.96 8.05
C GLY A 456 14.85 10.52 9.32
N GLN A 457 14.19 10.56 10.48
CA GLN A 457 14.76 10.27 11.78
C GLN A 457 13.80 9.41 12.60
N LEU A 458 14.34 8.41 13.31
CA LEU A 458 13.59 7.68 14.34
C LEU A 458 13.42 8.59 15.56
N LEU A 459 12.19 8.70 16.07
CA LEU A 459 11.80 9.64 17.12
C LEU A 459 11.20 8.94 18.35
N ALA A 460 10.32 7.96 18.16
CA ALA A 460 9.91 7.05 19.23
C ALA A 460 10.60 5.70 18.99
N LEU A 461 11.40 5.29 19.96
CA LEU A 461 12.30 4.14 19.90
C LEU A 461 11.58 2.86 20.33
N ASP A 462 11.87 1.75 19.64
CA ASP A 462 11.75 0.43 20.25
C ASP A 462 13.12 -0.06 20.69
N ALA A 463 13.14 -1.04 21.60
CA ALA A 463 14.33 -1.56 22.29
C ALA A 463 15.59 -1.74 21.41
N GLY A 464 15.40 -2.18 20.16
CA GLY A 464 16.49 -2.61 19.29
C GLY A 464 17.03 -3.98 19.68
N TYR A 465 18.25 -4.31 19.25
CA TYR A 465 18.84 -5.61 19.50
C TYR A 465 20.36 -5.53 19.68
N LEU A 466 20.93 -6.40 20.50
CA LEU A 466 22.38 -6.43 20.77
C LEU A 466 22.98 -7.74 20.24
N SER A 467 22.70 -8.81 20.95
CA SER A 467 23.00 -10.19 20.60
C SER A 467 22.05 -11.10 21.36
N TYR A 468 21.96 -12.37 20.97
CA TYR A 468 21.03 -13.29 21.62
C TYR A 468 21.32 -13.44 23.12
N SER A 469 22.60 -13.44 23.51
CA SER A 469 23.01 -13.52 24.93
C SER A 469 22.78 -12.23 25.72
N ARG A 470 22.65 -11.09 25.04
CA ARG A 470 22.49 -9.75 25.63
C ARG A 470 21.09 -9.15 25.44
N ARG A 471 20.20 -9.85 24.72
CA ARG A 471 18.87 -9.34 24.36
C ARG A 471 18.03 -8.91 25.56
N ALA A 472 18.22 -9.56 26.71
CA ALA A 472 17.49 -9.22 27.94
C ALA A 472 17.86 -7.83 28.50
N GLU A 473 18.97 -7.22 28.07
CA GLU A 473 19.34 -5.85 28.42
C GLU A 473 18.35 -4.82 27.83
N VAL A 474 17.76 -5.11 26.67
CA VAL A 474 16.89 -4.17 25.93
C VAL A 474 15.49 -4.73 25.65
N GLY A 475 15.27 -6.02 25.45
CA GLY A 475 13.97 -6.56 24.98
C GLY A 475 12.85 -6.69 26.04
N GLN A 476 13.00 -6.12 27.23
CA GLN A 476 12.00 -6.19 28.31
C GLN A 476 10.85 -5.20 28.08
N ALA A 477 9.67 -5.50 28.63
CA ALA A 477 8.47 -4.66 28.52
C ALA A 477 8.72 -3.18 28.86
N ALA A 478 9.60 -2.91 29.83
CA ALA A 478 9.97 -1.58 30.29
C ALA A 478 10.77 -0.74 29.28
N ASN A 479 11.19 -1.32 28.14
CA ASN A 479 11.94 -0.67 27.08
C ASN A 479 11.11 -0.48 25.80
N HIS A 480 9.81 -0.74 25.85
CA HIS A 480 8.90 -0.66 24.71
C HIS A 480 7.83 0.42 24.93
N ASN A 481 7.39 1.10 23.87
CA ASN A 481 6.34 2.13 24.00
C ASN A 481 4.95 1.50 24.22
N MET A 482 4.61 1.11 25.46
CA MET A 482 3.39 0.39 25.80
C MET A 482 2.81 0.80 27.16
N VAL A 483 1.73 0.12 27.58
CA VAL A 483 1.19 0.27 28.94
C VAL A 483 1.63 -0.91 29.79
N LEU A 484 2.23 -0.62 30.95
CA LEU A 484 2.59 -1.62 31.94
C LEU A 484 1.49 -1.75 33.00
N VAL A 485 1.28 -2.96 33.50
CA VAL A 485 0.35 -3.30 34.58
C VAL A 485 1.17 -3.74 35.79
N ASP A 486 1.06 -2.98 36.88
CA ASP A 486 1.89 -3.09 38.09
C ASP A 486 3.41 -3.02 37.84
N GLY A 487 3.82 -2.46 36.70
CA GLY A 487 5.21 -2.38 36.26
C GLY A 487 5.67 -3.59 35.42
N ALA A 488 4.77 -4.51 35.09
CA ALA A 488 5.03 -5.65 34.21
C ALA A 488 4.33 -5.49 32.86
N GLY A 489 4.89 -6.14 31.84
CA GLY A 489 4.28 -6.30 30.52
C GLY A 489 4.24 -7.78 30.10
N PRO A 490 4.13 -8.06 28.79
CA PRO A 490 4.37 -9.39 28.24
C PRO A 490 5.77 -9.91 28.63
N ALA A 491 5.94 -11.23 28.66
CA ALA A 491 7.24 -11.83 28.91
C ALA A 491 8.13 -11.77 27.67
N LEU A 492 9.42 -11.57 27.88
CA LEU A 492 10.44 -11.80 26.87
C LEU A 492 10.40 -13.28 26.43
N GLY A 493 10.44 -13.54 25.11
CA GLY A 493 10.40 -14.89 24.57
C GLY A 493 11.62 -15.73 24.99
N ASN A 494 11.39 -17.02 25.25
CA ASN A 494 12.43 -18.00 25.61
C ASN A 494 12.51 -19.09 24.54
N ALA A 495 13.73 -19.57 24.24
CA ALA A 495 13.90 -20.67 23.30
C ALA A 495 13.11 -21.91 23.72
N GLY A 496 12.36 -22.47 22.77
CA GLY A 496 11.54 -23.67 22.98
C GLY A 496 10.20 -23.44 23.69
N ALA A 497 9.90 -22.22 24.14
CA ALA A 497 8.60 -21.85 24.68
C ALA A 497 7.72 -21.21 23.59
N ALA A 498 6.40 -21.45 23.66
CA ALA A 498 5.46 -20.68 22.88
C ALA A 498 5.37 -19.25 23.43
N ASN A 499 5.23 -18.27 22.54
CA ASN A 499 5.01 -16.89 22.96
C ASN A 499 3.59 -16.69 23.48
N GLU A 500 3.39 -15.70 24.34
CA GLU A 500 2.05 -15.25 24.77
C GLU A 500 1.37 -14.50 23.61
N PRO A 501 0.44 -15.11 22.86
CA PRO A 501 -0.07 -14.56 21.60
C PRO A 501 -1.30 -13.70 21.86
N ASN A 502 -1.20 -12.79 22.83
CA ASN A 502 -2.37 -12.12 23.36
C ASN A 502 -2.69 -10.83 22.63
N ALA A 503 -1.88 -10.40 21.65
CA ALA A 503 -2.06 -9.12 20.96
C ALA A 503 -2.62 -9.24 19.54
N ILE A 504 -3.83 -8.73 19.30
CA ILE A 504 -4.49 -8.77 17.99
C ILE A 504 -4.71 -7.38 17.40
N LEU A 505 -4.85 -7.29 16.08
CA LEU A 505 -5.19 -6.06 15.34
C LEU A 505 -6.59 -6.14 14.71
N PRO A 506 -7.68 -6.03 15.48
CA PRO A 506 -9.02 -6.43 15.03
C PRO A 506 -9.68 -5.43 14.07
N ARG A 507 -9.31 -4.14 14.10
CA ARG A 507 -9.99 -3.09 13.32
C ARG A 507 -8.98 -2.09 12.80
N ALA A 508 -9.12 -1.71 11.53
CA ALA A 508 -8.43 -0.58 10.92
C ALA A 508 -9.25 -0.06 9.74
N PHE A 509 -9.23 1.25 9.52
CA PHE A 509 -9.84 1.88 8.35
C PHE A 509 -9.23 3.26 8.08
N GLU A 510 -9.41 3.76 6.86
CA GLU A 510 -9.07 5.12 6.47
C GLU A 510 -10.33 5.77 5.89
N ALA A 511 -10.66 6.97 6.38
CA ALA A 511 -11.79 7.77 5.91
C ALA A 511 -11.52 9.24 6.18
N GLY A 512 -11.75 10.10 5.20
CA GLY A 512 -11.71 11.54 5.36
C GLY A 512 -10.45 12.02 6.07
N GLY A 513 -9.28 11.80 5.47
CA GLY A 513 -8.00 12.30 5.99
C GLY A 513 -7.63 11.80 7.40
N LEU A 514 -8.35 10.80 7.91
CA LEU A 514 -8.13 10.17 9.21
C LEU A 514 -7.95 8.67 8.98
N ALA A 515 -6.86 8.14 9.50
CA ALA A 515 -6.64 6.70 9.55
C ALA A 515 -6.75 6.22 11.00
N PHE A 516 -7.41 5.09 11.19
CA PHE A 516 -7.64 4.47 12.48
C PHE A 516 -7.11 3.04 12.48
N GLY A 517 -6.56 2.62 13.61
CA GLY A 517 -6.48 1.19 13.91
C GLY A 517 -6.37 0.91 15.40
N GLU A 518 -6.55 -0.36 15.73
CA GLU A 518 -6.70 -0.82 17.10
C GLU A 518 -5.84 -2.06 17.34
N ALA A 519 -5.19 -2.09 18.50
CA ALA A 519 -4.52 -3.25 19.06
C ALA A 519 -5.15 -3.61 20.42
N ARG A 520 -5.35 -4.90 20.67
CA ARG A 520 -5.85 -5.40 21.97
C ARG A 520 -4.90 -6.43 22.51
N THR A 521 -4.59 -6.35 23.80
CA THR A 521 -3.85 -7.39 24.52
C THR A 521 -4.40 -7.63 25.92
N THR A 522 -3.95 -8.71 26.53
CA THR A 522 -4.14 -8.97 27.96
C THR A 522 -2.76 -9.06 28.61
N CYS A 523 -2.58 -8.35 29.72
CA CYS A 523 -1.35 -8.36 30.50
C CYS A 523 -1.70 -8.41 31.99
N GLN A 524 -1.11 -9.34 32.75
CA GLN A 524 -1.35 -9.47 34.20
C GLN A 524 -2.85 -9.54 34.58
N ASN A 525 -3.66 -10.22 33.76
CA ASN A 525 -5.13 -10.30 33.88
C ASN A 525 -5.86 -8.94 33.77
N ALA A 526 -5.23 -7.94 33.17
CA ALA A 526 -5.86 -6.70 32.75
C ALA A 526 -5.94 -6.65 31.22
N SER A 527 -7.08 -6.26 30.67
CA SER A 527 -7.22 -5.99 29.25
C SER A 527 -6.67 -4.61 28.93
N VAL A 528 -5.84 -4.52 27.90
CA VAL A 528 -5.29 -3.26 27.36
C VAL A 528 -5.75 -3.14 25.91
N THR A 529 -6.44 -2.05 25.58
CA THR A 529 -6.83 -1.72 24.20
C THR A 529 -6.23 -0.39 23.81
N ARG A 530 -5.34 -0.42 22.81
CA ARG A 530 -4.72 0.77 22.22
C ARG A 530 -5.41 1.11 20.92
N LYS A 531 -5.88 2.34 20.79
CA LYS A 531 -6.47 2.89 19.57
C LYS A 531 -5.58 4.01 19.06
N ALA A 532 -5.23 3.97 17.78
CA ALA A 532 -4.42 4.98 17.13
C ALA A 532 -5.24 5.69 16.06
N LEU A 533 -5.33 7.01 16.16
CA LEU A 533 -5.82 7.88 15.10
C LEU A 533 -4.65 8.64 14.50
N PHE A 534 -4.58 8.70 13.18
CA PHE A 534 -3.64 9.52 12.47
C PHE A 534 -4.39 10.64 11.76
N VAL A 535 -4.21 11.85 12.26
CA VAL A 535 -5.06 12.99 11.93
C VAL A 535 -4.39 13.83 10.84
N ARG A 536 -5.02 13.88 9.67
CA ARG A 536 -4.67 14.72 8.51
C ARG A 536 -3.24 14.53 7.99
N GLY A 537 -2.61 13.39 8.27
CA GLY A 537 -1.21 13.19 7.91
C GLY A 537 -0.20 13.93 8.81
N ARG A 538 -0.65 14.50 9.94
CA ARG A 538 0.12 15.47 10.75
C ARG A 538 0.61 14.90 12.08
N TYR A 539 -0.30 14.33 12.86
CA TYR A 539 -0.01 13.88 14.23
C TYR A 539 -0.86 12.67 14.59
N TYR A 540 -0.46 11.97 15.65
CA TYR A 540 -1.15 10.78 16.12
C TYR A 540 -1.84 11.05 17.45
N LEU A 541 -3.07 10.55 17.61
CA LEU A 541 -3.71 10.38 18.92
C LEU A 541 -3.68 8.91 19.30
N LEU A 542 -3.13 8.59 20.46
CA LEU A 542 -3.15 7.25 21.04
C LEU A 542 -4.09 7.25 22.25
N ALA A 543 -5.14 6.45 22.18
CA ALA A 543 -6.09 6.24 23.26
C ALA A 543 -5.95 4.82 23.81
N ASP A 544 -5.46 4.70 25.02
CA ASP A 544 -5.29 3.45 25.73
C ASP A 544 -6.40 3.27 26.76
N PHE A 545 -7.11 2.15 26.70
CA PHE A 545 -8.15 1.75 27.66
C PHE A 545 -7.65 0.54 28.43
N VAL A 546 -7.64 0.63 29.75
CA VAL A 546 -7.16 -0.45 30.62
C VAL A 546 -8.24 -0.83 31.62
N GLN A 547 -8.43 -2.14 31.81
CA GLN A 547 -9.42 -2.68 32.72
C GLN A 547 -8.93 -3.97 33.40
N SER A 548 -9.18 -4.07 34.70
CA SER A 548 -8.90 -5.24 35.55
C SER A 548 -10.08 -5.50 36.49
N ALA A 549 -10.05 -6.65 37.18
CA ALA A 549 -11.07 -7.03 38.16
C ALA A 549 -11.02 -6.19 39.46
N GLY A 550 -9.90 -5.52 39.75
CA GLY A 550 -9.72 -4.71 40.95
C GLY A 550 -8.61 -3.67 40.77
N PRO A 551 -8.44 -2.74 41.73
CA PRO A 551 -7.48 -1.66 41.64
C PRO A 551 -6.04 -2.12 41.34
N ARG A 552 -5.39 -1.44 40.39
CA ARG A 552 -4.02 -1.73 39.93
C ARG A 552 -3.24 -0.43 39.74
N ARG A 553 -1.94 -0.56 39.46
CA ARG A 553 -1.09 0.51 38.93
C ARG A 553 -0.92 0.34 37.43
N TYR A 554 -1.12 1.40 36.67
CA TYR A 554 -0.92 1.43 35.23
C TYR A 554 0.08 2.50 34.85
N THR A 555 1.07 2.16 34.04
CA THR A 555 2.10 3.10 33.59
C THR A 555 2.11 3.15 32.07
N TRP A 556 1.74 4.30 31.51
CA TRP A 556 1.96 4.60 30.10
C TRP A 556 3.38 5.14 29.92
N GLN A 557 4.12 4.62 28.93
CA GLN A 557 5.51 5.02 28.71
C GLN A 557 5.83 5.35 27.25
N LEU A 558 6.71 6.34 27.08
CA LEU A 558 7.26 6.74 25.78
C LEU A 558 8.78 6.93 25.86
N HIS A 559 9.48 6.13 25.07
CA HIS A 559 10.91 6.14 24.82
C HIS A 559 11.19 7.02 23.60
N GLY A 560 11.43 8.31 23.83
CA GLY A 560 11.81 9.23 22.76
C GLY A 560 13.33 9.27 22.53
N TYR A 561 13.76 9.53 21.30
CA TYR A 561 15.16 9.64 20.94
C TYR A 561 15.72 11.02 21.36
N GLY A 562 16.27 11.06 22.57
CA GLY A 562 16.95 12.23 23.14
C GLY A 562 17.18 12.07 24.64
N LEU A 563 18.16 12.77 25.19
CA LEU A 563 18.53 12.65 26.59
C LEU A 563 18.44 14.00 27.32
N ALA A 564 17.97 13.99 28.57
CA ALA A 564 17.97 15.15 29.45
C ALA A 564 19.41 15.62 29.69
N GLY A 565 19.71 16.88 29.37
CA GLY A 565 21.08 17.40 29.36
C GLY A 565 21.96 16.82 28.24
N GLY A 566 21.35 16.24 27.20
CA GLY A 566 22.04 15.64 26.07
C GLY A 566 22.71 16.64 25.12
N THR A 567 23.25 16.12 24.02
CA THR A 567 23.97 16.87 22.98
C THR A 567 23.35 16.62 21.61
N ALA A 568 23.92 17.16 20.53
CA ALA A 568 23.51 16.79 19.17
C ALA A 568 23.70 15.27 18.91
N GLN A 569 24.72 14.66 19.53
CA GLN A 569 25.03 13.24 19.38
C GLN A 569 24.07 12.34 20.15
N THR A 570 23.62 12.71 21.35
CA THR A 570 22.66 11.90 22.11
C THR A 570 21.20 12.32 21.89
N GLY A 571 20.99 13.46 21.23
CA GLY A 571 19.69 14.12 21.15
C GLY A 571 19.35 14.85 22.45
N LEU A 572 18.36 15.73 22.38
CA LEU A 572 17.92 16.57 23.49
C LEU A 572 16.55 16.12 23.98
N PHE A 573 16.34 16.22 25.29
CA PHE A 573 15.02 16.15 25.89
C PHE A 573 14.68 17.46 26.61
N HIS A 574 13.48 17.98 26.32
CA HIS A 574 12.91 19.16 26.96
C HIS A 574 11.79 18.72 27.89
N ASN A 575 11.96 19.04 29.17
CA ASN A 575 11.02 18.70 30.23
C ASN A 575 9.91 19.76 30.32
N SER A 576 8.66 19.35 30.19
CA SER A 576 7.48 20.17 30.45
C SER A 576 6.40 19.38 31.21
N LEU A 577 6.81 18.55 32.17
CA LEU A 577 5.91 17.62 32.89
C LEU A 577 4.78 18.32 33.64
N ALA A 578 4.97 19.57 34.10
CA ALA A 578 3.91 20.36 34.75
C ALA A 578 2.75 20.67 33.78
N GLN A 579 3.02 20.69 32.48
CA GLN A 579 2.06 20.80 31.39
C GLN A 579 1.71 19.43 30.80
N GLN A 580 2.07 18.32 31.45
CA GLN A 580 1.82 16.95 31.00
C GLN A 580 2.50 16.61 29.66
N GLU A 581 3.62 17.28 29.36
CA GLU A 581 4.31 17.20 28.07
C GLU A 581 5.80 16.82 28.22
N GLY A 582 6.32 16.09 27.22
CA GLY A 582 7.75 15.89 27.00
C GLY A 582 8.10 16.04 25.52
N SER A 583 9.28 16.57 25.21
CA SER A 583 9.72 16.77 23.83
C SER A 583 11.14 16.31 23.60
N TRP A 584 11.38 15.56 22.52
CA TRP A 584 12.67 15.02 22.12
C TRP A 584 13.12 15.60 20.79
N GLU A 585 14.38 15.99 20.67
CA GLU A 585 14.98 16.50 19.44
C GLU A 585 16.22 15.71 19.03
N LYS A 586 16.26 15.28 17.76
CA LYS A 586 17.38 14.54 17.18
C LYS A 586 17.53 14.87 15.71
N ASN A 587 18.75 15.20 15.27
CA ASN A 587 19.08 15.47 13.86
C ASN A 587 18.14 16.49 13.17
N GLY A 588 17.67 17.51 13.91
CA GLY A 588 16.75 18.55 13.41
C GLY A 588 15.27 18.13 13.32
N ALA A 589 14.94 16.92 13.75
CA ALA A 589 13.58 16.44 13.94
C ALA A 589 13.18 16.52 15.42
N ARG A 590 11.90 16.73 15.69
CA ARG A 590 11.32 16.80 17.03
C ARG A 590 10.09 15.91 17.14
N LEU A 591 9.93 15.27 18.29
CA LEU A 591 8.68 14.65 18.73
C LEU A 591 8.23 15.31 20.02
N THR A 592 7.04 15.91 20.00
CA THR A 592 6.38 16.42 21.20
C THR A 592 5.25 15.47 21.57
N ALA A 593 5.21 15.04 22.83
CA ALA A 593 4.18 14.16 23.36
C ALA A 593 3.48 14.81 24.55
N HIS A 594 2.16 14.93 24.47
CA HIS A 594 1.32 15.36 25.58
C HIS A 594 0.39 14.21 25.94
N VAL A 595 0.32 13.84 27.22
CA VAL A 595 -0.47 12.69 27.68
C VAL A 595 -1.44 13.15 28.75
N ALA A 596 -2.72 12.92 28.54
CA ALA A 596 -3.78 13.19 29.50
C ALA A 596 -4.34 11.89 30.07
N THR A 597 -4.84 11.93 31.30
CA THR A 597 -5.57 10.84 31.96
C THR A 597 -6.63 11.43 32.89
N PRO A 598 -7.69 10.69 33.28
CA PRO A 598 -8.75 11.22 34.12
C PRO A 598 -8.28 11.51 35.55
N GLY A 599 -8.93 12.50 36.16
CA GLY A 599 -8.70 12.91 37.54
C GLY A 599 -7.35 13.58 37.77
N THR A 600 -6.97 13.71 39.04
CA THR A 600 -5.73 14.39 39.48
C THR A 600 -4.73 13.45 40.15
N ALA A 601 -5.04 12.16 40.24
CA ALA A 601 -4.23 11.15 40.94
C ALA A 601 -3.00 10.69 40.14
N ALA A 602 -2.88 11.09 38.87
CA ALA A 602 -1.80 10.65 38.01
C ALA A 602 -0.48 11.35 38.31
N THR A 603 0.61 10.61 38.16
CA THR A 603 1.97 11.14 38.31
C THR A 603 2.70 11.16 36.97
N TYR A 604 3.42 12.25 36.71
CA TYR A 604 4.21 12.48 35.52
C TYR A 604 5.67 12.55 35.93
N ARG A 605 6.50 11.67 35.34
CA ARG A 605 7.92 11.59 35.68
C ARG A 605 8.75 11.21 34.46
N THR A 606 10.06 11.44 34.56
CA THR A 606 11.02 10.90 33.61
C THR A 606 11.79 9.73 34.22
N ALA A 607 12.31 8.87 33.36
CA ALA A 607 13.32 7.87 33.68
C ALA A 607 14.40 7.86 32.59
N THR A 608 15.50 7.17 32.86
CA THR A 608 16.50 6.85 31.84
C THR A 608 16.23 5.45 31.31
N GLY A 609 15.93 5.34 30.03
CA GLY A 609 15.83 4.08 29.30
C GLY A 609 17.13 3.76 28.57
N VAL A 610 17.27 2.50 28.15
CA VAL A 610 18.47 1.97 27.49
C VAL A 610 18.06 1.19 26.25
N HIS A 611 18.56 1.62 25.09
CA HIS A 611 18.19 1.07 23.78
C HIS A 611 19.43 0.82 22.93
N GLU A 612 19.34 -0.10 21.95
CA GLU A 612 20.40 -0.21 20.94
C GLU A 612 20.26 0.91 19.91
N LEU A 613 21.11 1.94 20.00
CA LEU A 613 21.12 3.06 19.05
C LEU A 613 22.38 3.12 18.19
N ALA A 614 23.32 2.21 18.46
CA ALA A 614 24.46 1.92 17.61
C ALA A 614 24.78 0.43 17.67
N TYR A 615 25.28 -0.14 16.57
CA TYR A 615 25.39 -1.59 16.41
C TYR A 615 25.97 -2.29 17.65
N ASN A 616 25.15 -3.17 18.26
CA ASN A 616 25.50 -3.99 19.42
C ASN A 616 26.02 -3.20 20.63
N SER A 617 25.60 -1.94 20.76
CA SER A 617 25.90 -1.10 21.91
C SER A 617 24.67 -0.32 22.37
N THR A 618 24.62 -0.07 23.66
CA THR A 618 23.49 0.59 24.31
C THR A 618 23.75 2.08 24.44
N GLU A 619 22.70 2.88 24.26
CA GLU A 619 22.71 4.31 24.54
C GLU A 619 21.55 4.67 25.46
N ASN A 620 21.80 5.61 26.37
CA ASN A 620 20.80 6.11 27.30
C ASN A 620 19.94 7.17 26.61
N HIS A 621 18.64 7.14 26.89
CA HIS A 621 17.71 8.18 26.46
C HIS A 621 16.69 8.47 27.59
N THR A 622 15.96 9.58 27.48
CA THR A 622 14.93 9.93 28.45
C THR A 622 13.59 9.30 28.07
N THR A 623 12.94 8.69 29.05
CA THR A 623 11.60 8.07 28.94
C THR A 623 10.60 8.93 29.69
N LEU A 624 9.45 9.23 29.09
CA LEU A 624 8.30 9.85 29.76
C LEU A 624 7.42 8.74 30.35
N LEU A 625 7.04 8.87 31.62
CA LEU A 625 6.20 7.92 32.34
C LEU A 625 5.00 8.64 32.94
N VAL A 626 3.80 8.14 32.62
CA VAL A 626 2.53 8.64 33.14
C VAL A 626 1.83 7.50 33.87
N GLU A 627 1.64 7.65 35.17
CA GLU A 627 1.23 6.56 36.04
C GLU A 627 -0.08 6.89 36.76
N GLN A 628 -1.04 5.97 36.65
CA GLN A 628 -2.30 5.98 37.40
C GLN A 628 -2.28 4.84 38.42
N THR A 629 -2.65 5.12 39.68
CA THR A 629 -2.64 4.12 40.76
C THR A 629 -4.04 3.96 41.38
N GLY A 630 -4.32 2.76 41.88
CA GLY A 630 -5.58 2.49 42.60
C GLY A 630 -6.83 2.45 41.71
N ALA A 631 -6.67 2.29 40.39
CA ALA A 631 -7.78 2.26 39.44
C ALA A 631 -8.03 0.82 38.96
N ALA A 632 -9.30 0.38 38.95
CA ALA A 632 -9.67 -0.87 38.26
C ALA A 632 -9.84 -0.64 36.74
N GLN A 633 -10.21 0.58 36.35
CA GLN A 633 -10.35 1.00 34.98
C GLN A 633 -9.74 2.40 34.83
N THR A 634 -9.00 2.65 33.76
CA THR A 634 -8.48 3.99 33.44
C THR A 634 -8.29 4.14 31.93
N GLN A 635 -8.05 5.37 31.49
CA GLN A 635 -7.66 5.67 30.13
C GLN A 635 -6.42 6.58 30.10
N PHE A 636 -5.64 6.48 29.04
CA PHE A 636 -4.63 7.46 28.68
C PHE A 636 -4.93 7.96 27.28
N LEU A 637 -4.87 9.28 27.09
CA LEU A 637 -5.02 9.92 25.78
C LEU A 637 -3.75 10.71 25.49
N ALA A 638 -2.96 10.26 24.53
CA ALA A 638 -1.72 10.90 24.13
C ALA A 638 -1.83 11.55 22.75
N ALA A 639 -1.29 12.75 22.59
CA ALA A 639 -1.06 13.38 21.30
C ALA A 639 0.45 13.36 20.99
N LEU A 640 0.83 12.73 19.88
CA LEU A 640 2.21 12.63 19.39
C LEU A 640 2.37 13.49 18.14
N TYR A 641 3.12 14.59 18.27
CA TYR A 641 3.36 15.56 17.21
C TYR A 641 4.82 15.48 16.72
N PRO A 642 5.08 14.75 15.61
CA PRO A 642 6.37 14.81 14.94
C PRO A 642 6.47 16.02 14.02
N GLY A 643 7.65 16.62 13.93
CA GLY A 643 7.90 17.74 13.02
C GLY A 643 9.36 18.16 12.98
N PRO A 644 9.71 19.20 12.20
CA PRO A 644 11.04 19.79 12.28
C PRO A 644 11.21 20.53 13.62
N ALA A 645 12.41 20.45 14.21
CA ALA A 645 12.73 21.13 15.47
C ALA A 645 12.59 22.66 15.37
N THR A 646 12.71 23.21 14.16
CA THR A 646 12.55 24.65 13.88
C THR A 646 11.10 25.13 13.80
N ALA A 647 10.11 24.22 13.70
CA ALA A 647 8.72 24.63 13.72
C ALA A 647 8.33 25.17 15.11
N PRO A 648 7.32 26.04 15.23
CA PRO A 648 6.70 26.29 16.53
C PRO A 648 6.10 24.99 17.10
N PRO A 649 6.17 24.76 18.41
CA PRO A 649 5.51 23.61 19.03
C PRO A 649 3.99 23.72 18.84
N ALA A 650 3.33 22.56 18.65
CA ALA A 650 1.88 22.52 18.65
C ALA A 650 1.35 22.96 20.02
N GLN A 651 0.30 23.78 20.04
CA GLN A 651 -0.32 24.22 21.28
C GLN A 651 -1.31 23.14 21.74
N ILE A 652 -0.89 22.32 22.71
CA ILE A 652 -1.69 21.20 23.24
C ILE A 652 -2.00 21.47 24.71
N VAL A 653 -3.28 21.36 25.09
CA VAL A 653 -3.75 21.61 26.45
C VAL A 653 -4.61 20.44 26.93
N SER A 654 -4.34 19.99 28.16
CA SER A 654 -5.16 19.00 28.85
C SER A 654 -6.49 19.61 29.32
N THR A 655 -7.58 18.92 29.02
CA THR A 655 -8.96 19.29 29.36
C THR A 655 -9.67 18.16 30.12
N SER A 656 -8.89 17.28 30.75
CA SER A 656 -9.40 16.15 31.53
C SER A 656 -10.36 16.58 32.64
N THR A 657 -11.35 15.72 32.90
CA THR A 657 -12.24 15.79 34.06
C THR A 657 -11.95 14.63 35.01
N ALA A 658 -12.77 14.44 36.05
CA ALA A 658 -12.66 13.26 36.91
C ALA A 658 -12.94 11.94 36.16
N ALA A 659 -13.76 11.98 35.10
CA ALA A 659 -14.20 10.79 34.37
C ALA A 659 -13.60 10.67 32.96
N THR A 660 -13.05 11.76 32.41
CA THR A 660 -12.56 11.81 31.03
C THR A 660 -11.10 12.24 30.95
N ALA A 661 -10.34 11.63 30.05
CA ALA A 661 -9.04 12.16 29.63
C ALA A 661 -9.25 13.02 28.38
N GLY A 662 -8.89 14.30 28.42
CA GLY A 662 -9.20 15.24 27.33
C GLY A 662 -7.99 16.03 26.86
N LEU A 663 -7.89 16.28 25.56
CA LEU A 663 -6.87 17.12 24.93
C LEU A 663 -7.51 18.08 23.92
N THR A 664 -7.01 19.31 23.87
CA THR A 664 -7.27 20.28 22.81
C THR A 664 -5.97 20.64 22.12
N THR A 665 -5.96 20.69 20.79
CA THR A 665 -4.79 21.07 19.97
C THR A 665 -5.16 22.20 19.03
N THR A 666 -4.35 23.26 18.98
CA THR A 666 -4.49 24.33 17.98
C THR A 666 -3.28 24.35 17.05
N ALA A 667 -3.50 23.96 15.79
CA ALA A 667 -2.44 23.90 14.78
C ALA A 667 -3.02 23.96 13.36
N ASP A 668 -2.24 24.49 12.41
CA ASP A 668 -2.56 24.46 10.97
C ASP A 668 -3.96 25.03 10.60
N GLY A 669 -4.48 25.99 11.37
CA GLY A 669 -5.81 26.58 11.15
C GLY A 669 -6.98 25.77 11.71
N PHE A 670 -6.71 24.68 12.42
CA PHE A 670 -7.72 23.85 13.08
C PHE A 670 -7.58 23.94 14.60
N ARG A 671 -8.72 23.80 15.29
CA ARG A 671 -8.78 23.49 16.72
C ARG A 671 -9.38 22.10 16.85
N ASP A 672 -8.56 21.13 17.23
CA ASP A 672 -9.02 19.76 17.44
C ASP A 672 -9.21 19.50 18.93
N VAL A 673 -10.23 18.72 19.25
CA VAL A 673 -10.48 18.22 20.60
C VAL A 673 -10.70 16.73 20.55
N ALA A 674 -10.09 16.02 21.49
CA ALA A 674 -10.35 14.61 21.72
C ALA A 674 -10.54 14.34 23.20
N PHE A 675 -11.43 13.42 23.52
CA PHE A 675 -11.51 12.88 24.87
C PHE A 675 -11.90 11.41 24.89
N THR A 676 -11.49 10.72 25.95
CA THR A 676 -11.84 9.33 26.22
C THR A 676 -12.63 9.19 27.51
N GLN A 677 -13.46 8.16 27.59
CA GLN A 677 -14.22 7.76 28.77
C GLN A 677 -14.39 6.23 28.79
N THR A 678 -14.68 5.65 29.96
CA THR A 678 -14.84 4.18 30.11
C THR A 678 -16.26 3.68 30.03
N ASP A 679 -17.23 4.56 30.21
CA ASP A 679 -18.64 4.24 30.11
C ASP A 679 -19.25 4.81 28.83
N THR A 680 -20.56 4.60 28.72
CA THR A 680 -21.35 4.94 27.55
C THR A 680 -22.36 6.04 27.85
N ILE A 681 -22.11 6.82 28.92
CA ILE A 681 -22.96 7.92 29.35
C ILE A 681 -22.60 9.15 28.51
N LEU A 682 -23.62 9.93 28.13
CA LEU A 682 -23.43 11.20 27.44
C LEU A 682 -22.74 12.19 28.39
N THR A 683 -21.45 12.42 28.16
CA THR A 683 -20.60 13.26 29.02
C THR A 683 -20.25 14.55 28.31
N THR A 684 -20.32 15.66 29.04
CA THR A 684 -19.93 16.98 28.53
C THR A 684 -18.50 17.30 28.95
N SER A 685 -17.64 17.55 27.97
CA SER A 685 -16.24 17.96 28.14
C SER A 685 -16.04 19.39 27.60
N PRO A 686 -15.01 20.11 28.07
CA PRO A 686 -14.59 21.37 27.45
C PRO A 686 -14.28 21.15 25.96
N GLY A 687 -14.78 22.04 25.10
CA GLY A 687 -14.38 22.09 23.69
C GLY A 687 -13.71 23.42 23.37
N PRO A 688 -13.30 23.63 22.10
CA PRO A 688 -12.41 24.73 21.74
C PRO A 688 -13.10 26.10 21.87
N ASP A 689 -14.38 26.19 21.50
CA ASP A 689 -15.18 27.43 21.61
C ASP A 689 -16.51 27.19 22.35
N ARG A 690 -16.97 25.93 22.42
CA ARG A 690 -18.21 25.50 23.08
C ARG A 690 -17.98 24.14 23.71
N SER A 691 -18.81 23.76 24.68
CA SER A 691 -18.77 22.41 25.25
C SER A 691 -19.04 21.34 24.21
N ILE A 692 -18.39 20.19 24.33
CA ILE A 692 -18.66 19.01 23.50
C ILE A 692 -19.31 17.96 24.38
N SER A 693 -20.43 17.39 23.93
CA SER A 693 -21.07 16.27 24.63
C SER A 693 -21.05 15.03 23.76
N SER A 694 -20.56 13.91 24.28
CA SER A 694 -20.50 12.63 23.55
C SER A 694 -20.66 11.46 24.50
N ASP A 695 -21.20 10.37 23.97
CA ASP A 695 -21.36 9.09 24.68
C ASP A 695 -20.39 8.00 24.15
N ALA A 696 -19.45 8.39 23.28
CA ALA A 696 -18.47 7.50 22.67
C ALA A 696 -17.28 7.24 23.61
N LEU A 697 -16.67 6.06 23.51
CA LEU A 697 -15.47 5.72 24.30
C LEU A 697 -14.27 6.58 23.92
N LEU A 698 -14.14 6.91 22.63
CA LEU A 698 -13.19 7.87 22.10
C LEU A 698 -13.95 8.84 21.19
N THR A 699 -13.86 10.11 21.51
CA THR A 699 -14.42 11.21 20.71
C THR A 699 -13.28 12.04 20.14
N PHE A 700 -13.38 12.43 18.88
CA PHE A 700 -12.55 13.44 18.25
C PHE A 700 -13.44 14.39 17.44
N LEU A 701 -13.19 15.69 17.55
CA LEU A 701 -13.85 16.75 16.80
C LEU A 701 -12.81 17.78 16.36
N SER A 702 -12.81 18.12 15.08
CA SER A 702 -12.03 19.22 14.52
C SER A 702 -12.98 20.36 14.13
N VAL A 703 -12.63 21.58 14.53
CA VAL A 703 -13.30 22.80 14.08
C VAL A 703 -12.35 23.71 13.30
N ASP A 704 -12.88 24.40 12.30
CA ASP A 704 -12.16 25.41 11.54
C ASP A 704 -11.98 26.73 12.34
N GLN A 705 -11.28 27.70 11.75
CA GLN A 705 -11.09 29.01 12.38
C GLN A 705 -12.41 29.75 12.66
N ALA A 706 -13.44 29.51 11.86
CA ALA A 706 -14.77 30.10 12.02
C ALA A 706 -15.63 29.38 13.10
N GLY A 707 -15.11 28.29 13.69
CA GLY A 707 -15.79 27.51 14.73
C GLY A 707 -16.79 26.50 14.18
N ASN A 708 -16.72 26.15 12.90
CA ASN A 708 -17.57 25.13 12.30
C ASN A 708 -16.93 23.74 12.46
N PRO A 709 -17.67 22.70 12.87
CA PRO A 709 -17.25 21.31 12.75
C PRO A 709 -16.87 20.97 11.31
N VAL A 710 -15.68 20.40 11.11
CA VAL A 710 -15.18 19.98 9.78
C VAL A 710 -14.75 18.53 9.73
N GLN A 711 -14.50 17.91 10.88
CA GLN A 711 -14.17 16.49 10.98
C GLN A 711 -14.61 15.97 12.35
N ALA A 712 -15.13 14.74 12.41
CA ALA A 712 -15.51 14.09 13.66
C ALA A 712 -15.23 12.59 13.60
N PHE A 713 -14.94 12.02 14.76
CA PHE A 713 -14.81 10.59 14.95
C PHE A 713 -15.40 10.19 16.31
N LEU A 714 -16.20 9.14 16.32
CA LEU A 714 -16.74 8.49 17.51
C LEU A 714 -16.39 7.01 17.45
N ASP A 715 -15.84 6.45 18.53
CA ASP A 715 -15.71 5.01 18.68
C ASP A 715 -16.77 4.45 19.64
N GLU A 716 -17.58 3.52 19.11
CA GLU A 716 -18.71 2.89 19.82
C GLU A 716 -19.69 3.92 20.45
N GLY A 717 -19.95 5.02 19.74
CA GLY A 717 -20.85 6.10 20.18
C GLY A 717 -22.19 6.16 19.44
N THR A 718 -23.16 6.87 20.02
CA THR A 718 -24.44 7.20 19.39
C THR A 718 -24.66 8.69 19.17
N GLU A 719 -23.97 9.56 19.90
CA GLU A 719 -24.28 10.99 19.87
C GLU A 719 -23.03 11.85 20.07
N LEU A 720 -22.91 12.91 19.27
CA LEU A 720 -21.94 13.99 19.43
C LEU A 720 -22.64 15.34 19.25
N ARG A 721 -22.49 16.20 20.25
CA ARG A 721 -23.01 17.57 20.27
C ARG A 721 -21.88 18.58 20.43
N TYR A 722 -22.06 19.75 19.83
CA TYR A 722 -21.19 20.91 19.98
C TYR A 722 -22.02 22.12 20.42
N GLY A 723 -21.95 22.45 21.72
CA GLY A 723 -22.96 23.24 22.40
C GLY A 723 -24.30 22.49 22.43
N SER A 724 -25.39 23.16 22.06
CA SER A 724 -26.70 22.54 21.90
C SER A 724 -26.89 21.83 20.55
N GLU A 725 -26.00 22.07 19.58
CA GLU A 725 -26.14 21.55 18.22
C GLU A 725 -25.74 20.09 18.14
N VAL A 726 -26.57 19.27 17.50
CA VAL A 726 -26.22 17.90 17.13
C VAL A 726 -25.24 17.97 15.97
N VAL A 727 -24.02 17.45 16.17
CA VAL A 727 -23.06 17.24 15.07
C VAL A 727 -23.39 15.92 14.38
N LEU A 728 -23.63 14.89 15.20
CA LEU A 728 -23.87 13.54 14.74
C LEU A 728 -24.75 12.78 15.73
N GLN A 729 -25.70 12.02 15.21
CA GLN A 729 -26.49 11.04 15.96
C GLN A 729 -26.58 9.73 15.19
N SER A 730 -26.63 8.61 15.88
CA SER A 730 -26.87 7.31 15.28
C SER A 730 -27.85 6.47 16.10
N SER A 731 -28.64 5.64 15.42
CA SER A 731 -29.67 4.82 16.08
C SER A 731 -29.10 3.69 16.94
N ARG A 732 -27.80 3.41 16.85
CA ARG A 732 -27.09 2.42 17.68
C ARG A 732 -25.58 2.66 17.65
N ARG A 733 -24.90 2.19 18.69
CA ARG A 733 -23.44 2.32 18.86
C ARG A 733 -22.70 1.79 17.64
N ALA A 734 -21.84 2.64 17.08
CA ALA A 734 -20.96 2.30 15.98
C ALA A 734 -19.67 3.11 16.08
N THR A 735 -18.65 2.68 15.34
CA THR A 735 -17.50 3.54 15.05
C THR A 735 -17.83 4.34 13.80
N ILE A 736 -17.78 5.65 13.93
CA ILE A 736 -18.21 6.59 12.90
C ILE A 736 -17.11 7.61 12.68
N SER A 737 -16.74 7.83 11.44
CA SER A 737 -15.87 8.93 11.04
C SER A 737 -16.58 9.77 9.98
N TRP A 738 -16.46 11.08 10.06
CA TRP A 738 -17.05 12.02 9.12
C TRP A 738 -16.04 13.15 8.87
N GLN A 739 -15.85 13.53 7.61
CA GLN A 739 -15.07 14.70 7.22
C GLN A 739 -15.80 15.50 6.13
N HIS A 740 -15.82 16.81 6.30
CA HIS A 740 -16.13 17.78 5.25
C HIS A 740 -14.92 17.94 4.32
N MET A 741 -15.05 17.50 3.06
CA MET A 741 -13.96 17.52 2.07
C MET A 741 -13.97 18.79 1.23
N THR A 742 -15.16 19.15 0.73
CA THR A 742 -15.42 20.37 -0.06
C THR A 742 -16.84 20.85 0.24
N GLU A 743 -17.21 22.06 -0.19
CA GLU A 743 -18.57 22.63 -0.02
C GLU A 743 -19.70 21.64 -0.35
N ASN A 744 -19.46 20.73 -1.30
CA ASN A 744 -20.45 19.75 -1.76
C ASN A 744 -20.00 18.30 -1.59
N GLN A 745 -19.00 17.98 -0.78
CA GLN A 745 -18.56 16.60 -0.58
C GLN A 745 -18.19 16.32 0.87
N PHE A 746 -18.77 15.25 1.42
CA PHE A 746 -18.36 14.67 2.69
C PHE A 746 -17.95 13.22 2.50
N ASP A 747 -16.95 12.79 3.27
CA ASP A 747 -16.55 11.40 3.40
C ASP A 747 -16.98 10.88 4.78
N ILE A 748 -17.69 9.76 4.81
CA ILE A 748 -18.22 9.16 6.03
C ILE A 748 -17.88 7.70 6.03
N TYR A 749 -17.41 7.18 7.16
CA TYR A 749 -17.31 5.76 7.43
C TYR A 749 -18.18 5.37 8.62
N VAL A 750 -18.88 4.25 8.50
CA VAL A 750 -19.57 3.61 9.63
C VAL A 750 -19.21 2.12 9.67
N SER A 751 -18.88 1.62 10.86
CA SER A 751 -18.41 0.24 11.04
C SER A 751 -19.48 -0.86 11.00
N ARG A 752 -20.77 -0.50 11.00
CA ARG A 752 -21.90 -1.45 11.00
C ARG A 752 -23.20 -0.78 10.52
N PRO A 753 -24.26 -1.53 10.18
CA PRO A 753 -25.54 -0.92 9.79
C PRO A 753 -26.02 0.07 10.86
N THR A 754 -26.69 1.17 10.53
CA THR A 754 -27.25 2.13 11.51
C THR A 754 -28.10 3.16 10.76
N THR A 755 -28.93 3.92 11.45
CA THR A 755 -29.46 5.18 10.91
C THR A 755 -28.61 6.32 11.44
N LEU A 756 -27.97 7.08 10.56
CA LEU A 756 -27.07 8.17 10.89
C LEU A 756 -27.74 9.51 10.58
N ALA A 757 -27.84 10.40 11.56
CA ALA A 757 -28.24 11.78 11.38
C ALA A 757 -27.02 12.70 11.52
N LEU A 758 -26.75 13.50 10.50
CA LEU A 758 -25.62 14.43 10.45
C LEU A 758 -26.11 15.84 10.17
N ARG A 759 -25.57 16.83 10.88
CA ARG A 759 -25.82 18.23 10.55
C ARG A 759 -25.04 18.60 9.30
N MET A 760 -25.75 19.13 8.30
CA MET A 760 -25.16 19.56 7.03
C MET A 760 -25.24 21.09 6.90
N PRO A 761 -24.23 21.74 6.31
CA PRO A 761 -24.22 23.20 6.13
C PRO A 761 -25.19 23.68 5.02
N SER A 762 -25.65 22.79 4.13
CA SER A 762 -26.40 23.15 2.92
C SER A 762 -27.72 22.39 2.78
N ALA A 763 -28.71 23.03 2.14
CA ALA A 763 -30.13 22.66 2.19
C ALA A 763 -30.59 21.56 1.21
N THR A 764 -29.70 21.00 0.40
CA THR A 764 -30.08 19.97 -0.57
C THR A 764 -28.99 18.93 -0.67
N VAL A 765 -29.19 17.77 -0.05
CA VAL A 765 -28.12 16.82 0.21
C VAL A 765 -28.57 15.41 -0.14
N ALA A 766 -27.83 14.74 -1.04
CA ALA A 766 -28.04 13.33 -1.36
C ALA A 766 -26.86 12.50 -0.83
N ALA A 767 -27.15 11.42 -0.09
CA ALA A 767 -26.16 10.44 0.31
C ALA A 767 -26.16 9.27 -0.66
N THR A 768 -24.98 8.89 -1.15
CA THR A 768 -24.80 7.74 -2.03
C THR A 768 -23.66 6.86 -1.55
N GLY A 769 -23.79 5.56 -1.72
CA GLY A 769 -22.76 4.60 -1.30
C GLY A 769 -23.30 3.17 -1.26
N PRO A 770 -22.41 2.15 -1.26
CA PRO A 770 -22.76 0.75 -1.41
C PRO A 770 -23.62 0.15 -0.28
N GLY A 771 -23.86 0.89 0.81
CA GLY A 771 -24.75 0.48 1.92
C GLY A 771 -25.86 1.47 2.25
N VAL A 772 -26.03 2.54 1.48
CA VAL A 772 -27.13 3.51 1.68
C VAL A 772 -28.43 2.92 1.14
N ALA A 773 -29.39 2.66 2.02
CA ALA A 773 -30.74 2.24 1.63
C ALA A 773 -31.64 3.44 1.34
N HIS A 774 -31.59 4.44 2.23
CA HIS A 774 -32.38 5.65 2.12
C HIS A 774 -31.60 6.85 2.65
N SER A 775 -31.87 8.04 2.12
CA SER A 775 -31.43 9.29 2.75
C SER A 775 -32.48 10.37 2.59
N SER A 776 -32.63 11.20 3.62
CA SER A 776 -33.59 12.29 3.67
C SER A 776 -32.96 13.48 4.38
N TYR A 777 -33.12 14.67 3.82
CA TYR A 777 -32.66 15.91 4.43
C TYR A 777 -33.85 16.70 4.98
N ASP A 778 -33.77 17.10 6.24
CA ASP A 778 -34.74 18.00 6.87
C ASP A 778 -34.18 19.43 6.90
N ALA A 779 -34.77 20.31 6.08
CA ALA A 779 -34.37 21.71 5.97
C ALA A 779 -34.67 22.53 7.23
N ALA A 780 -35.61 22.11 8.08
CA ALA A 780 -35.95 22.84 9.30
C ALA A 780 -34.90 22.62 10.41
N THR A 781 -34.35 21.41 10.50
CA THR A 781 -33.33 21.05 11.51
C THR A 781 -31.90 21.08 10.96
N GLY A 782 -31.76 21.07 9.63
CA GLY A 782 -30.48 20.97 8.93
C GLY A 782 -29.86 19.57 8.95
N LEU A 783 -30.64 18.54 9.32
CA LEU A 783 -30.14 17.18 9.50
C LEU A 783 -30.34 16.33 8.24
N LEU A 784 -29.27 15.71 7.76
CA LEU A 784 -29.31 14.61 6.81
C LEU A 784 -29.39 13.29 7.57
N THR A 785 -30.47 12.54 7.37
CA THR A 785 -30.63 11.18 7.86
C THR A 785 -30.25 10.19 6.76
N ILE A 786 -29.43 9.19 7.08
CA ILE A 786 -28.92 8.16 6.17
C ILE A 786 -29.15 6.79 6.81
N GLU A 787 -29.93 5.94 6.17
CA GLU A 787 -30.10 4.55 6.58
C GLU A 787 -29.03 3.67 5.92
N LEU A 788 -28.19 3.04 6.74
CA LEU A 788 -27.08 2.20 6.32
C LEU A 788 -27.34 0.73 6.67
N THR A 789 -27.20 -0.15 5.68
CA THR A 789 -27.49 -1.60 5.80
C THR A 789 -26.26 -2.46 6.08
N LYS A 790 -25.06 -1.89 6.06
CA LYS A 790 -23.77 -2.55 6.35
C LYS A 790 -22.69 -1.52 6.63
N ALA A 791 -21.50 -1.97 7.03
CA ALA A 791 -20.32 -1.10 7.09
C ALA A 791 -20.09 -0.46 5.71
N SER A 792 -19.91 0.85 5.64
CA SER A 792 -19.88 1.56 4.35
C SER A 792 -19.17 2.90 4.44
N SER A 793 -18.51 3.25 3.33
CA SER A 793 -18.15 4.63 3.02
C SER A 793 -19.30 5.31 2.29
N VAL A 794 -19.65 6.53 2.68
CA VAL A 794 -20.77 7.30 2.10
C VAL A 794 -20.23 8.61 1.58
N ALA A 795 -20.53 8.89 0.30
CA ALA A 795 -20.32 10.19 -0.29
C ALA A 795 -21.61 10.99 -0.20
N VAL A 796 -21.52 12.17 0.39
CA VAL A 796 -22.64 13.10 0.50
C VAL A 796 -22.41 14.26 -0.43
N GLN A 797 -23.35 14.51 -1.35
CA GLN A 797 -23.28 15.62 -2.29
C GLN A 797 -24.33 16.69 -1.98
N SER A 798 -23.89 17.93 -1.81
CA SER A 798 -24.79 19.08 -1.81
C SER A 798 -25.10 19.44 -3.27
N ILE A 799 -26.36 19.36 -3.65
CA ILE A 799 -26.84 19.92 -4.91
C ILE A 799 -27.08 21.40 -4.66
N GLY A 800 -26.14 22.24 -5.12
CA GLY A 800 -26.28 23.70 -5.08
C GLY A 800 -27.66 24.12 -5.60
N ARG A 801 -28.21 25.22 -5.04
CA ARG A 801 -29.59 25.71 -5.28
C ARG A 801 -30.11 25.26 -6.65
N PRO A 802 -31.08 24.32 -6.73
CA PRO A 802 -31.63 23.95 -8.02
C PRO A 802 -32.13 25.24 -8.69
N LEU A 803 -31.61 25.52 -9.88
CA LEU A 803 -32.07 26.65 -10.67
C LEU A 803 -33.59 26.49 -10.88
N PRO A 804 -34.40 27.56 -10.75
CA PRO A 804 -35.84 27.50 -10.96
C PRO A 804 -36.14 26.85 -12.32
N VAL A 805 -37.11 25.92 -12.32
CA VAL A 805 -37.59 25.06 -13.43
C VAL A 805 -36.78 25.14 -14.73
N VAL A 806 -36.07 24.06 -15.07
CA VAL A 806 -35.32 23.98 -16.33
C VAL A 806 -36.25 23.53 -17.47
N LEU A 807 -36.57 24.45 -18.39
CA LEU A 807 -37.24 24.10 -19.65
C LEU A 807 -36.27 23.35 -20.57
N THR A 808 -36.66 22.15 -20.99
CA THR A 808 -35.93 21.37 -22.00
C THR A 808 -36.19 21.89 -23.42
N PHE A 809 -37.43 22.32 -23.68
CA PHE A 809 -37.79 23.02 -24.91
C PHE A 809 -39.06 23.85 -24.72
N PHE A 810 -39.24 24.84 -25.60
CA PHE A 810 -40.49 25.56 -25.82
C PHE A 810 -40.60 25.85 -27.32
N THR A 811 -41.74 25.51 -27.93
CA THR A 811 -41.98 25.65 -29.36
C THR A 811 -43.41 26.09 -29.63
N ALA A 812 -43.61 26.76 -30.77
CA ALA A 812 -44.93 27.15 -31.27
C ALA A 812 -45.05 26.81 -32.76
N ARG A 813 -46.16 26.19 -33.17
CA ARG A 813 -46.41 25.77 -34.55
C ARG A 813 -47.77 26.28 -35.01
N ARG A 814 -47.77 27.00 -36.14
CA ARG A 814 -49.01 27.44 -36.80
C ARG A 814 -49.77 26.23 -37.35
N GLN A 815 -51.06 26.19 -37.08
CA GLN A 815 -52.06 25.32 -37.68
C GLN A 815 -52.97 26.17 -38.59
N ALA A 816 -53.91 25.54 -39.31
CA ALA A 816 -54.72 26.21 -40.33
C ALA A 816 -55.46 27.47 -39.80
N THR A 817 -55.94 27.44 -38.55
CA THR A 817 -56.69 28.55 -37.93
C THR A 817 -56.24 28.86 -36.50
N SER A 818 -55.12 28.32 -36.03
CA SER A 818 -54.64 28.45 -34.65
C SER A 818 -53.12 28.32 -34.55
N THR A 819 -52.55 28.54 -33.38
CA THR A 819 -51.15 28.18 -33.07
C THR A 819 -51.11 27.22 -31.88
N GLU A 820 -50.45 26.07 -32.03
CA GLU A 820 -50.20 25.13 -30.95
C GLU A 820 -48.84 25.41 -30.33
N LEU A 821 -48.80 25.59 -29.01
CA LEU A 821 -47.59 25.75 -28.20
C LEU A 821 -47.33 24.47 -27.42
N SER A 822 -46.06 24.05 -27.33
CA SER A 822 -45.65 22.94 -26.49
C SER A 822 -44.30 23.20 -25.83
N TRP A 823 -44.21 22.85 -24.55
CA TRP A 823 -42.98 22.91 -23.77
C TRP A 823 -42.87 21.70 -22.85
N GLN A 824 -41.65 21.45 -22.38
CA GLN A 824 -41.39 20.41 -21.38
C GLN A 824 -40.42 20.92 -20.32
N THR A 825 -40.74 20.65 -19.06
CA THR A 825 -39.86 20.87 -17.90
C THR A 825 -39.03 19.61 -17.67
N ALA A 826 -37.75 19.75 -17.29
CA ALA A 826 -36.93 18.61 -16.86
C ALA A 826 -37.28 18.19 -15.43
N ALA A 827 -37.49 19.18 -14.57
CA ALA A 827 -37.95 19.07 -13.20
C ALA A 827 -38.61 20.40 -12.81
N GLU A 828 -39.48 20.35 -11.81
CA GLU A 828 -40.21 21.48 -11.25
C GLU A 828 -39.97 21.60 -9.75
N LEU A 829 -39.86 22.81 -9.25
CA LEU A 829 -39.75 23.10 -7.81
C LEU A 829 -40.67 24.25 -7.48
N GLN A 830 -41.66 24.02 -6.62
CA GLN A 830 -42.65 25.02 -6.21
C GLN A 830 -43.32 25.76 -7.39
N ASN A 831 -43.41 25.15 -8.57
CA ASN A 831 -43.99 25.75 -9.76
C ASN A 831 -45.52 25.81 -9.65
N ARG A 832 -46.07 27.02 -9.59
CA ARG A 832 -47.53 27.25 -9.62
C ARG A 832 -48.08 27.07 -11.04
N GLY A 833 -47.31 27.39 -12.07
CA GLY A 833 -47.68 27.19 -13.46
C GLY A 833 -47.19 28.28 -14.40
N PHE A 834 -47.65 28.24 -15.65
CA PHE A 834 -47.16 29.06 -16.75
C PHE A 834 -48.27 29.94 -17.32
N THR A 835 -48.08 31.25 -17.26
CA THR A 835 -48.85 32.22 -18.06
C THR A 835 -48.30 32.23 -19.47
N VAL A 836 -49.12 31.85 -20.45
CA VAL A 836 -48.77 31.92 -21.87
C VAL A 836 -49.03 33.34 -22.36
N GLN A 837 -47.99 33.95 -22.92
CA GLN A 837 -48.04 35.32 -23.42
C GLN A 837 -47.81 35.37 -24.92
N ARG A 838 -48.50 36.29 -25.60
CA ARG A 838 -48.42 36.52 -27.05
C ARG A 838 -48.12 37.98 -27.36
N SER A 839 -47.27 38.21 -28.35
CA SER A 839 -46.96 39.52 -28.92
C SER A 839 -47.24 39.52 -30.43
N GLN A 840 -47.77 40.63 -30.94
CA GLN A 840 -47.99 40.90 -32.36
C GLN A 840 -47.11 42.04 -32.89
N ASP A 841 -46.31 42.66 -32.02
CA ASP A 841 -45.53 43.86 -32.28
C ASP A 841 -44.02 43.60 -32.11
N ALA A 842 -43.59 42.41 -32.53
CA ALA A 842 -42.20 41.94 -32.45
C ALA A 842 -41.62 41.95 -31.02
N GLY A 843 -42.43 41.59 -30.04
CA GLY A 843 -41.99 41.36 -28.66
C GLY A 843 -41.99 42.61 -27.78
N ARG A 844 -42.52 43.73 -28.26
CA ARG A 844 -42.58 44.98 -27.50
C ARG A 844 -43.67 44.94 -26.44
N THR A 845 -44.84 44.37 -26.76
CA THR A 845 -45.94 44.15 -25.82
C THR A 845 -46.39 42.69 -25.85
N PHE A 846 -46.51 42.10 -24.66
CA PHE A 846 -46.95 40.73 -24.46
C PHE A 846 -48.27 40.73 -23.70
N GLN A 847 -49.33 40.23 -24.32
CA GLN A 847 -50.62 40.01 -23.67
C GLN A 847 -50.73 38.59 -23.13
N ASN A 848 -51.30 38.44 -21.94
CA ASN A 848 -51.63 37.13 -21.37
C ASN A 848 -52.79 36.51 -22.15
N ILE A 849 -52.60 35.30 -22.65
CA ILE A 849 -53.62 34.59 -23.44
C ILE A 849 -54.11 33.30 -22.77
N GLY A 850 -53.46 32.87 -21.69
CA GLY A 850 -53.91 31.74 -20.88
C GLY A 850 -52.94 31.41 -19.75
N PHE A 851 -53.38 30.54 -18.84
CA PHE A 851 -52.56 30.01 -17.76
C PHE A 851 -52.68 28.48 -17.74
N VAL A 852 -51.54 27.80 -17.60
CA VAL A 852 -51.47 26.33 -17.50
C VAL A 852 -50.86 25.98 -16.13
N PRO A 853 -51.61 25.32 -15.23
CA PRO A 853 -51.10 24.92 -13.92
C PRO A 853 -49.86 24.02 -14.02
N GLY A 854 -48.88 24.24 -13.15
CA GLY A 854 -47.70 23.38 -13.00
C GLY A 854 -47.94 22.21 -12.06
N GLN A 855 -46.92 21.38 -11.82
CA GLN A 855 -46.98 20.23 -10.91
C GLN A 855 -46.51 20.54 -9.47
N GLY A 856 -46.22 21.81 -9.14
CA GLY A 856 -45.59 22.16 -7.87
C GLY A 856 -44.13 21.74 -7.85
N THR A 857 -43.82 20.64 -7.15
CA THR A 857 -42.47 20.08 -7.11
C THR A 857 -42.48 18.68 -7.72
N SER A 858 -41.74 18.50 -8.81
CA SER A 858 -41.65 17.24 -9.54
C SER A 858 -40.21 17.02 -10.02
N ALA A 859 -39.65 15.84 -9.76
CA ALA A 859 -38.36 15.44 -10.32
C ALA A 859 -38.50 14.74 -11.70
N GLN A 860 -39.73 14.59 -12.21
CA GLN A 860 -40.00 13.96 -13.49
C GLN A 860 -40.29 14.99 -14.58
N ALA A 861 -39.81 14.72 -15.79
CA ALA A 861 -40.04 15.59 -16.94
C ALA A 861 -41.53 15.67 -17.26
N THR A 862 -42.08 16.89 -17.36
CA THR A 862 -43.52 17.10 -17.59
C THR A 862 -43.73 17.89 -18.87
N THR A 863 -44.56 17.36 -19.77
CA THR A 863 -44.86 17.99 -21.06
C THR A 863 -46.22 18.71 -21.00
N TYR A 864 -46.24 19.94 -21.49
CA TYR A 864 -47.41 20.81 -21.52
C TYR A 864 -47.77 21.21 -22.94
N ARG A 865 -49.04 21.55 -23.15
CA ARG A 865 -49.56 22.08 -24.41
C ARG A 865 -50.57 23.19 -24.16
N PHE A 866 -50.57 24.17 -25.05
CA PHE A 866 -51.55 25.25 -25.07
C PHE A 866 -51.91 25.60 -26.52
N THR A 867 -53.20 25.79 -26.83
CA THR A 867 -53.63 26.16 -28.18
C THR A 867 -54.20 27.57 -28.20
N ASP A 868 -53.55 28.47 -28.93
CA ASP A 868 -54.04 29.81 -29.23
C ASP A 868 -54.98 29.75 -30.44
N LYS A 869 -56.28 29.61 -30.18
CA LYS A 869 -57.33 29.60 -31.22
C LYS A 869 -57.60 30.96 -31.85
N ALA A 870 -57.11 32.04 -31.24
CA ALA A 870 -57.30 33.41 -31.71
C ALA A 870 -56.01 33.98 -32.32
N ALA A 871 -55.09 33.12 -32.77
CA ALA A 871 -53.81 33.53 -33.34
C ALA A 871 -54.01 34.27 -34.67
N PRO A 872 -53.52 35.51 -34.81
CA PRO A 872 -53.53 36.24 -36.09
C PRO A 872 -52.80 35.51 -37.21
N THR A 873 -53.18 35.80 -38.45
CA THR A 873 -52.51 35.31 -39.67
C THR A 873 -51.16 36.00 -39.95
N THR A 874 -50.86 37.11 -39.27
CA THR A 874 -49.56 37.80 -39.30
C THR A 874 -48.52 37.10 -38.44
N ALA A 875 -47.25 37.54 -38.50
CA ALA A 875 -46.22 37.00 -37.62
C ALA A 875 -46.55 37.29 -36.15
N VAL A 876 -46.37 36.27 -35.29
CA VAL A 876 -46.66 36.37 -33.85
C VAL A 876 -45.53 35.74 -33.05
N GLN A 877 -45.31 36.24 -31.84
CA GLN A 877 -44.29 35.74 -30.91
C GLN A 877 -44.95 35.29 -29.62
N TYR A 878 -44.40 34.25 -29.00
CA TYR A 878 -44.89 33.72 -27.73
C TYR A 878 -43.76 33.57 -26.72
N ARG A 879 -44.08 33.74 -25.44
CA ARG A 879 -43.21 33.39 -24.30
C ARG A 879 -44.05 32.81 -23.18
N LEU A 880 -43.41 32.07 -22.29
CA LEU A 880 -43.98 31.62 -21.03
C LEU A 880 -43.49 32.53 -19.92
N GLN A 881 -44.40 32.96 -19.06
CA GLN A 881 -44.08 33.50 -17.76
C GLN A 881 -44.43 32.43 -16.73
N GLN A 882 -43.41 31.76 -16.20
CA GLN A 882 -43.55 30.83 -15.11
C GLN A 882 -43.79 31.60 -13.81
N HIS A 883 -44.62 31.04 -12.95
CA HIS A 883 -44.92 31.54 -11.62
C HIS A 883 -44.58 30.46 -10.60
N ASP A 884 -43.80 30.82 -9.58
CA ASP A 884 -43.53 29.96 -8.44
C ASP A 884 -44.51 30.27 -7.29
N GLN A 885 -44.63 29.36 -6.32
CA GLN A 885 -45.56 29.51 -5.19
C GLN A 885 -45.19 30.67 -4.26
N ASP A 886 -43.93 31.08 -4.24
CA ASP A 886 -43.43 32.23 -3.47
C ASP A 886 -43.70 33.60 -4.14
N GLY A 887 -44.32 33.59 -5.34
CA GLY A 887 -44.64 34.79 -6.10
C GLY A 887 -43.55 35.23 -7.09
N THR A 888 -42.41 34.53 -7.14
CA THR A 888 -41.35 34.77 -8.12
C THR A 888 -41.82 34.39 -9.52
N ALA A 889 -41.32 35.11 -10.54
CA ALA A 889 -41.65 34.83 -11.93
C ALA A 889 -40.41 34.78 -12.82
N HIS A 890 -40.39 33.79 -13.71
CA HIS A 890 -39.31 33.56 -14.68
C HIS A 890 -39.87 33.52 -16.10
N TYR A 891 -39.13 34.06 -17.08
CA TYR A 891 -39.56 34.07 -18.47
C TYR A 891 -38.77 33.05 -19.29
N SER A 892 -39.46 32.33 -20.17
CA SER A 892 -38.80 31.51 -21.20
C SER A 892 -38.13 32.39 -22.27
N SER A 893 -37.34 31.77 -23.14
CA SER A 893 -37.03 32.36 -24.44
C SER A 893 -38.30 32.61 -25.27
N VAL A 894 -38.24 33.58 -26.18
CA VAL A 894 -39.34 33.93 -27.09
C VAL A 894 -39.28 33.04 -28.32
N VAL A 895 -40.41 32.46 -28.71
CA VAL A 895 -40.56 31.69 -29.97
C VAL A 895 -41.41 32.46 -30.97
N GLN A 896 -40.97 32.50 -32.23
CA GLN A 896 -41.65 33.24 -33.30
C GLN A 896 -42.33 32.31 -34.29
N VAL A 897 -43.54 32.69 -34.70
CA VAL A 897 -44.35 32.02 -35.73
C VAL A 897 -44.56 33.00 -36.88
N ALA A 898 -44.15 32.63 -38.09
CA ALA A 898 -44.24 33.49 -39.28
C ALA A 898 -45.70 33.77 -39.71
N ALA A 899 -45.88 34.76 -40.59
CA ALA A 899 -47.14 35.07 -41.24
C ALA A 899 -47.56 33.96 -42.22
N ALA A 900 -48.86 33.80 -42.46
CA ALA A 900 -49.37 32.88 -43.47
C ALA A 900 -49.12 33.44 -44.88
N VAL A 901 -48.46 32.69 -45.77
CA VAL A 901 -48.16 33.07 -47.16
C VAL A 901 -49.03 32.23 -48.12
N ALA A 902 -49.68 32.88 -49.09
CA ALA A 902 -50.29 32.19 -50.24
C ALA A 902 -49.21 31.94 -51.31
N ALA A 903 -49.02 30.68 -51.73
CA ALA A 903 -47.98 30.31 -52.69
C ALA A 903 -48.34 30.72 -54.13
N ALA A 904 -47.41 31.35 -54.85
CA ALA A 904 -47.53 31.58 -56.30
C ALA A 904 -47.37 30.26 -57.09
N THR A 905 -47.99 30.15 -58.26
CA THR A 905 -47.93 28.93 -59.10
C THR A 905 -47.21 29.24 -60.43
N LEU A 906 -46.32 28.35 -60.89
CA LEU A 906 -45.73 28.45 -62.22
C LEU A 906 -46.76 28.06 -63.29
N THR A 907 -46.79 28.76 -64.41
CA THR A 907 -47.56 28.33 -65.60
C THR A 907 -46.62 27.78 -66.64
N VAL A 908 -46.90 26.57 -67.15
CA VAL A 908 -46.00 25.84 -68.07
C VAL A 908 -46.79 25.34 -69.28
N ALA A 909 -46.30 25.62 -70.50
CA ALA A 909 -46.94 25.19 -71.75
C ALA A 909 -45.94 25.06 -72.93
N PRO A 910 -46.18 24.17 -73.92
CA PRO A 910 -47.24 23.16 -73.94
C PRO A 910 -46.89 21.97 -73.03
N VAL A 911 -47.89 21.32 -72.44
CA VAL A 911 -47.73 20.03 -71.73
C VAL A 911 -48.79 19.08 -72.28
N PRO A 912 -48.43 17.98 -72.98
CA PRO A 912 -47.07 17.45 -73.19
C PRO A 912 -46.18 18.33 -74.10
N ALA A 913 -44.86 18.26 -73.89
CA ALA A 913 -43.85 19.01 -74.64
C ALA A 913 -43.04 18.10 -75.56
N HIS A 914 -42.80 18.52 -76.80
CA HIS A 914 -41.96 17.80 -77.76
C HIS A 914 -40.58 18.45 -77.90
N ASP A 915 -40.53 19.73 -78.27
CA ASP A 915 -39.28 20.44 -78.53
C ASP A 915 -38.87 21.39 -77.39
N PHE A 916 -39.83 22.13 -76.84
CA PHE A 916 -39.57 23.15 -75.83
C PHE A 916 -40.74 23.31 -74.84
N LEU A 917 -40.43 23.88 -73.69
CA LEU A 917 -41.38 24.34 -72.68
C LEU A 917 -41.25 25.84 -72.48
N THR A 918 -42.37 26.56 -72.47
CA THR A 918 -42.43 27.93 -71.98
C THR A 918 -42.90 27.92 -70.54
N VAL A 919 -42.12 28.53 -69.65
CA VAL A 919 -42.39 28.62 -68.20
C VAL A 919 -42.52 30.08 -67.83
N SER A 920 -43.65 30.46 -67.22
CA SER A 920 -43.86 31.81 -66.71
C SER A 920 -44.06 31.83 -65.20
N TYR A 921 -43.51 32.86 -64.58
CA TYR A 921 -43.60 33.16 -63.16
C TYR A 921 -44.35 34.49 -62.97
N PRO A 922 -45.39 34.55 -62.10
CA PRO A 922 -46.31 35.68 -62.05
C PRO A 922 -45.71 36.98 -61.49
N ASP A 923 -44.52 36.95 -60.89
CA ASP A 923 -43.83 38.16 -60.41
C ASP A 923 -42.73 38.57 -61.41
N PRO A 924 -42.92 39.70 -62.14
CA PRO A 924 -41.96 40.17 -63.13
C PRO A 924 -40.71 40.85 -62.52
N GLN A 925 -40.70 41.17 -61.22
CA GLN A 925 -39.57 41.86 -60.58
C GLN A 925 -38.58 40.92 -59.89
N GLN A 926 -38.92 39.63 -59.73
CA GLN A 926 -38.10 38.67 -59.03
C GLN A 926 -37.36 37.73 -59.99
N GLN A 927 -36.03 37.70 -59.89
CA GLN A 927 -35.20 36.66 -60.54
C GLN A 927 -35.30 35.36 -59.75
N ILE A 928 -35.56 34.26 -60.44
CA ILE A 928 -35.69 32.93 -59.84
C ILE A 928 -34.78 31.92 -60.53
N GLU A 929 -34.43 30.85 -59.81
CA GLU A 929 -33.84 29.65 -60.40
C GLU A 929 -34.93 28.59 -60.59
N LEU A 930 -35.16 28.20 -61.83
CA LEU A 930 -35.97 27.06 -62.19
C LEU A 930 -35.11 25.80 -62.22
N GLN A 931 -35.60 24.75 -61.58
CA GLN A 931 -35.01 23.41 -61.66
C GLN A 931 -35.99 22.44 -62.31
N VAL A 932 -35.50 21.67 -63.28
CA VAL A 932 -36.21 20.51 -63.85
C VAL A 932 -35.65 19.26 -63.18
N LEU A 933 -36.55 18.46 -62.61
CA LEU A 933 -36.22 17.23 -61.89
C LEU A 933 -36.81 16.03 -62.60
N ASP A 934 -36.06 14.93 -62.66
CA ASP A 934 -36.58 13.64 -63.10
C ASP A 934 -37.50 13.00 -62.04
N ARG A 935 -38.08 11.84 -62.35
CA ARG A 935 -38.97 11.09 -61.45
C ARG A 935 -38.34 10.69 -60.11
N ASN A 936 -37.01 10.66 -60.01
CA ASN A 936 -36.28 10.33 -58.79
C ASN A 936 -35.92 11.58 -57.98
N GLY A 937 -36.34 12.78 -58.42
CA GLY A 937 -36.02 14.04 -57.77
C GLY A 937 -34.59 14.53 -58.06
N ARG A 938 -33.90 13.99 -59.07
CA ARG A 938 -32.59 14.47 -59.49
C ARG A 938 -32.75 15.67 -60.42
N VAL A 939 -32.02 16.76 -60.15
CA VAL A 939 -32.00 17.93 -61.03
C VAL A 939 -31.29 17.58 -62.33
N VAL A 940 -32.00 17.65 -63.44
CA VAL A 940 -31.50 17.37 -64.80
C VAL A 940 -31.25 18.63 -65.60
N MET A 941 -31.88 19.75 -65.23
CA MET A 941 -31.66 21.05 -65.86
C MET A 941 -31.91 22.18 -64.86
N ARG A 942 -31.20 23.30 -65.04
CA ARG A 942 -31.38 24.54 -64.29
C ARG A 942 -31.42 25.71 -65.25
N GLU A 943 -32.29 26.67 -64.98
CA GLU A 943 -32.40 27.90 -65.76
C GLU A 943 -32.70 29.07 -64.82
N GLN A 944 -32.00 30.18 -64.96
CA GLN A 944 -32.36 31.41 -64.25
C GLN A 944 -33.16 32.31 -65.17
N PHE A 945 -34.32 32.79 -64.70
CA PHE A 945 -35.14 33.69 -65.49
C PHE A 945 -35.93 34.68 -64.63
N GLN A 946 -36.42 35.73 -65.29
CA GLN A 946 -37.38 36.69 -64.76
C GLN A 946 -38.62 36.64 -65.64
N GLN A 947 -39.81 36.59 -65.04
CA GLN A 947 -41.13 36.56 -65.69
C GLN A 947 -41.43 35.36 -66.61
N GLN A 948 -40.60 35.07 -67.63
CA GLN A 948 -40.80 33.96 -68.56
C GLN A 948 -39.47 33.44 -69.14
N THR A 949 -39.40 32.13 -69.43
CA THR A 949 -38.30 31.51 -70.18
C THR A 949 -38.80 30.42 -71.12
N ARG A 950 -38.00 30.08 -72.14
CA ARG A 950 -38.20 28.95 -73.05
C ARG A 950 -37.08 27.93 -72.86
N LEU A 951 -37.44 26.77 -72.33
CA LEU A 951 -36.54 25.66 -72.09
C LEU A 951 -36.53 24.71 -73.29
N ASP A 952 -35.36 24.43 -73.84
CA ASP A 952 -35.17 23.33 -74.81
C ASP A 952 -35.20 21.99 -74.07
N VAL A 953 -36.14 21.12 -74.43
CA VAL A 953 -36.33 19.82 -73.81
C VAL A 953 -35.95 18.64 -74.70
N GLN A 954 -35.47 18.88 -75.92
CA GLN A 954 -35.10 17.81 -76.87
C GLN A 954 -33.97 16.91 -76.33
N ARG A 955 -33.12 17.49 -75.47
CA ARG A 955 -32.02 16.78 -74.81
C ARG A 955 -32.47 15.88 -73.65
N LEU A 956 -33.71 16.01 -73.20
CA LEU A 956 -34.29 15.16 -72.17
C LEU A 956 -34.92 13.91 -72.82
N ALA A 957 -34.91 12.79 -72.10
CA ALA A 957 -35.58 11.58 -72.56
C ALA A 957 -37.11 11.74 -72.42
N PRO A 958 -37.94 11.09 -73.27
CA PRO A 958 -39.38 11.09 -73.07
C PRO A 958 -39.73 10.55 -71.70
N GLY A 959 -40.62 11.24 -70.97
CA GLY A 959 -40.96 10.87 -69.61
C GLY A 959 -41.50 12.02 -68.78
N LEU A 960 -41.71 11.72 -67.50
CA LEU A 960 -42.31 12.63 -66.54
C LEU A 960 -41.26 13.43 -65.77
N TYR A 961 -41.44 14.74 -65.72
CA TYR A 961 -40.57 15.67 -65.02
C TYR A 961 -41.35 16.60 -64.09
N TYR A 962 -40.64 17.19 -63.13
CA TYR A 962 -41.16 18.19 -62.20
C TYR A 962 -40.36 19.48 -62.32
N LEU A 963 -41.03 20.61 -62.40
CA LEU A 963 -40.44 21.94 -62.42
C LEU A 963 -40.66 22.61 -61.07
N ARG A 964 -39.64 23.20 -60.48
CA ARG A 964 -39.78 24.02 -59.26
C ARG A 964 -38.97 25.29 -59.36
N ALA A 965 -39.52 26.40 -58.86
CA ALA A 965 -38.81 27.68 -58.77
C ALA A 965 -38.31 27.96 -57.36
N LEU A 966 -37.07 28.44 -57.28
CA LEU A 966 -36.37 28.82 -56.06
C LEU A 966 -36.02 30.32 -56.10
N SER A 967 -36.06 30.98 -54.95
CA SER A 967 -35.52 32.33 -54.78
C SER A 967 -33.99 32.35 -54.96
N PRO A 968 -33.36 33.53 -55.11
CA PRO A 968 -31.88 33.66 -55.11
C PRO A 968 -31.21 33.10 -53.84
N THR A 969 -31.96 33.01 -52.73
CA THR A 969 -31.51 32.44 -51.45
C THR A 969 -31.77 30.94 -51.32
N GLY A 970 -32.29 30.29 -52.37
CA GLY A 970 -32.51 28.84 -52.42
C GLY A 970 -33.80 28.35 -51.76
N GLN A 971 -34.75 29.24 -51.43
CA GLN A 971 -36.05 28.84 -50.87
C GLN A 971 -37.05 28.56 -51.98
N LEU A 972 -37.89 27.53 -51.80
CA LEU A 972 -38.95 27.20 -52.74
C LEU A 972 -40.01 28.31 -52.73
N VAL A 973 -40.25 28.95 -53.88
CA VAL A 973 -41.21 30.07 -54.00
C VAL A 973 -42.51 29.68 -54.69
N THR A 974 -42.60 28.47 -55.24
CA THR A 974 -43.81 27.94 -55.90
C THR A 974 -44.03 26.47 -55.59
N THR A 975 -45.27 25.99 -55.77
CA THR A 975 -45.53 24.55 -55.81
C THR A 975 -44.93 23.93 -57.08
N PRO A 976 -44.27 22.75 -57.00
CA PRO A 976 -43.71 22.10 -58.18
C PRO A 976 -44.78 21.73 -59.21
N VAL A 977 -44.52 22.01 -60.50
CA VAL A 977 -45.43 21.71 -61.61
C VAL A 977 -44.96 20.45 -62.34
N LYS A 978 -45.88 19.53 -62.57
CA LYS A 978 -45.61 18.27 -63.28
C LYS A 978 -45.73 18.49 -64.79
N VAL A 979 -44.74 18.04 -65.56
CA VAL A 979 -44.73 18.14 -67.02
C VAL A 979 -44.40 16.78 -67.65
N LEU A 980 -45.03 16.49 -68.79
CA LEU A 980 -44.77 15.31 -69.60
C LEU A 980 -43.99 15.73 -70.86
N ILE A 981 -42.88 15.06 -71.13
CA ILE A 981 -42.11 15.24 -72.37
C ILE A 981 -42.33 14.01 -73.25
N GLU A 982 -42.78 14.22 -74.48
CA GLU A 982 -43.07 13.19 -75.48
C GLU A 982 -42.18 13.43 -76.72
N ARG A 983 -42.01 12.41 -77.56
CA ARG A 983 -41.32 12.56 -78.85
C ARG A 983 -42.22 12.05 -79.96
#